data_AF-A0A372NWI0-F1
#
_entry.id   AF-A0A372NWI0-F1
#
_cell.length_a   1.000
_cell.length_b   1.000
_cell.length_c   1.000
_cell.angle_alpha   90.00
_cell.angle_beta   90.00
_cell.angle_gamma   90.00
#
_symmetry.space_group_name_H-M   'P 1'
#
loop_
_entity.id
_entity.type
_entity.pdbx_description
1 polymer ?
#
loop_
_entity_poly.entity_id
_entity_poly.type
_entity_poly.pdbx_seq_one_letter_code
_entity_poly.pdbx_strand_id
1 'polypeptide(L)'
;MPAARKLFKKFFLLSTLLLFSTFAIAQRQNNIWYFGINAGLNFNQTPVVALTDGKLNAGEACASIADAAGNLLFYTDGVSVWNKDHNTMLNGTGLAGGPSPSSTQVIIVPQPDNDNRFFIFHMEAFGGDLYYSTVDMTGDSGRGAVVQKNQYMLNEVTEKIVATRHANGKDIWVIGHKAGSDAFVEWRVTSSGVSATPVQTVNIGQVHNKSMAGYMRVSPDGTTLAATGTSFAEGFVDIFDFDNATGYITNNKLISGLKAGTATVYGLEFSANSKMLYVGEYILNQPGNLYQIKLPLTSGDIADKGIVIVSMPALGALQMAPDGKIYVTQGDKTSLHSINFPDNAGAAADFQLNTVSLAAKKARLGLPPQNLSNFSGLTFASNGNCSATPVQFEMITNSANVTGISWDFGNPASGAANSSNVAKPSHLFTAEGTYTVTLKAVVGGTLLTKTAQVSILRSPDGALHDVVADKPILCEPGKVNLSAEGATGSEKYNWYDQGGAFIIQTAGAYETPVLSANTSYFVSISNGNCEGEKQKVDILYAPAIAEITASNTIINLGESVTLTANNASAYSWSPATYLDNTDTRTVTSTPLSNVTYKLTTTNTNDCTQEATVNIIVKSEITVPNAFSPNADGVNDYWVIKNIEYLENYTEIFDRNGSVVYAARNYKNNWDGTLNGKALPTGVYYYMIKLPNNAVKSGSLSIIR
;
A
#
# COMPACT_ATOMS: atom_id res chain seq x y z
N MET A 1 -36.43 -17.47 46.44
CA MET A 1 -35.95 -18.28 45.29
C MET A 1 -36.22 -17.57 43.94
N PRO A 2 -35.40 -16.61 43.50
CA PRO A 2 -35.57 -15.94 42.20
C PRO A 2 -34.52 -16.32 41.14
N ALA A 3 -33.51 -17.12 41.48
CA ALA A 3 -32.41 -17.46 40.56
C ALA A 3 -32.76 -18.59 39.56
N ALA A 4 -33.64 -19.52 39.92
CA ALA A 4 -34.00 -20.66 39.08
C ALA A 4 -34.90 -20.31 37.86
N ARG A 5 -35.65 -19.19 37.93
CA ARG A 5 -36.57 -18.78 36.86
C ARG A 5 -35.89 -18.04 35.71
N LYS A 6 -34.68 -17.49 35.92
CA LYS A 6 -33.88 -16.85 34.85
C LYS A 6 -33.04 -17.84 34.05
N LEU A 7 -32.64 -18.99 34.62
CA LEU A 7 -31.94 -20.04 33.88
C LEU A 7 -32.87 -20.80 32.92
N PHE A 8 -34.12 -21.07 33.30
CA PHE A 8 -35.05 -21.81 32.44
C PHE A 8 -35.50 -21.03 31.18
N LYS A 9 -35.59 -19.69 31.26
CA LYS A 9 -35.88 -18.85 30.08
C LYS A 9 -34.68 -18.70 29.13
N LYS A 10 -33.44 -18.76 29.63
CA LYS A 10 -32.23 -18.74 28.79
C LYS A 10 -32.01 -20.08 28.08
N PHE A 11 -32.31 -21.21 28.73
CA PHE A 11 -32.17 -22.52 28.10
C PHE A 11 -33.23 -22.78 27.02
N PHE A 12 -34.47 -22.28 27.21
CA PHE A 12 -35.55 -22.44 26.23
C PHE A 12 -35.38 -21.52 25.00
N LEU A 13 -34.72 -20.35 25.14
CA LEU A 13 -34.33 -19.50 24.00
C LEU A 13 -33.12 -20.05 23.23
N LEU A 14 -32.20 -20.77 23.91
CA LEU A 14 -31.04 -21.39 23.29
C LEU A 14 -31.41 -22.69 22.55
N SER A 15 -32.38 -23.46 23.05
CA SER A 15 -32.84 -24.70 22.43
C SER A 15 -33.78 -24.50 21.24
N THR A 16 -34.43 -23.34 21.12
CA THR A 16 -35.31 -23.01 19.98
C THR A 16 -34.56 -22.40 18.79
N LEU A 17 -33.31 -21.95 18.97
CA LEU A 17 -32.41 -21.59 17.86
C LEU A 17 -31.64 -22.79 17.26
N LEU A 18 -31.62 -23.95 17.94
CA LEU A 18 -30.91 -25.16 17.50
C LEU A 18 -31.79 -26.13 16.67
N LEU A 19 -33.08 -25.84 16.50
CA LEU A 19 -34.05 -26.72 15.80
C LEU A 19 -34.65 -26.13 14.52
N PHE A 20 -34.16 -24.98 14.05
CA PHE A 20 -34.36 -24.53 12.69
C PHE A 20 -33.08 -24.75 11.89
N SER A 21 -32.81 -26.00 11.53
CA SER A 21 -32.06 -26.29 10.30
C SER A 21 -32.93 -25.88 9.11
N THR A 22 -33.10 -24.57 8.92
CA THR A 22 -33.58 -24.04 7.66
C THR A 22 -32.54 -24.44 6.63
N PHE A 23 -32.95 -25.23 5.64
CA PHE A 23 -32.16 -25.45 4.44
C PHE A 23 -31.76 -24.07 3.92
N ALA A 24 -30.47 -23.74 4.06
CA ALA A 24 -29.92 -22.55 3.46
C ALA A 24 -30.02 -22.75 1.95
N ILE A 25 -31.02 -22.13 1.33
CA ILE A 25 -31.13 -22.11 -0.12
C ILE A 25 -29.96 -21.26 -0.62
N ALA A 26 -28.98 -21.93 -1.23
CA ALA A 26 -27.84 -21.29 -1.83
C ALA A 26 -28.29 -20.40 -3.03
N GLN A 27 -27.52 -19.37 -3.38
CA GLN A 27 -27.79 -18.52 -4.55
C GLN A 27 -27.10 -19.09 -5.79
N ARG A 28 -27.51 -20.29 -6.21
CA ARG A 28 -26.84 -21.05 -7.30
C ARG A 28 -27.41 -20.78 -8.69
N GLN A 29 -28.18 -19.71 -8.89
CA GLN A 29 -28.80 -19.43 -10.19
C GLN A 29 -27.81 -19.12 -11.32
N ASN A 30 -26.53 -18.88 -11.01
CA ASN A 30 -25.44 -18.70 -11.99
C ASN A 30 -24.51 -19.93 -12.11
N ASN A 31 -24.88 -21.08 -11.52
CA ASN A 31 -24.00 -22.25 -11.49
C ASN A 31 -23.91 -23.04 -12.79
N ILE A 32 -24.78 -22.76 -13.76
CA ILE A 32 -24.78 -23.45 -15.06
C ILE A 32 -24.59 -22.41 -16.16
N TRP A 33 -23.51 -22.56 -16.91
CA TRP A 33 -23.18 -21.72 -18.05
C TRP A 33 -23.32 -22.52 -19.34
N TYR A 34 -23.91 -21.90 -20.37
CA TYR A 34 -23.86 -22.39 -21.75
C TYR A 34 -23.44 -21.25 -22.67
N PHE A 35 -22.46 -21.49 -23.55
CA PHE A 35 -21.87 -20.47 -24.42
C PHE A 35 -21.12 -21.07 -25.61
N GLY A 36 -20.73 -20.22 -26.58
CA GLY A 36 -19.93 -20.62 -27.73
C GLY A 36 -20.60 -21.67 -28.61
N ILE A 37 -19.90 -22.76 -28.91
CA ILE A 37 -20.39 -23.87 -29.73
C ILE A 37 -20.58 -25.10 -28.85
N ASN A 38 -21.83 -25.34 -28.44
CA ASN A 38 -22.24 -26.48 -27.62
C ASN A 38 -21.42 -26.64 -26.32
N ALA A 39 -20.79 -25.57 -25.83
CA ALA A 39 -19.99 -25.59 -24.63
C ALA A 39 -20.82 -25.16 -23.42
N GLY A 40 -20.41 -25.61 -22.24
CA GLY A 40 -20.93 -25.11 -20.99
C GLY A 40 -20.04 -25.47 -19.81
N LEU A 41 -20.36 -24.92 -18.64
CA LEU A 41 -19.66 -25.17 -17.38
C LEU A 41 -20.66 -25.38 -16.24
N ASN A 42 -20.33 -26.29 -15.34
CA ASN A 42 -21.11 -26.62 -14.15
C ASN A 42 -20.30 -26.33 -12.88
N PHE A 43 -20.70 -25.28 -12.17
CA PHE A 43 -20.09 -24.81 -10.92
C PHE A 43 -20.72 -25.45 -9.67
N ASN A 44 -21.64 -26.41 -9.82
CA ASN A 44 -22.13 -27.18 -8.67
C ASN A 44 -21.09 -28.17 -8.13
N GLN A 45 -19.96 -28.32 -8.81
CA GLN A 45 -18.88 -29.23 -8.46
C GLN A 45 -17.55 -28.46 -8.42
N THR A 46 -16.61 -28.96 -7.63
CA THR A 46 -15.25 -28.43 -7.55
C THR A 46 -14.27 -29.60 -7.70
N PRO A 47 -13.38 -29.60 -8.72
CA PRO A 47 -13.20 -28.55 -9.74
C PRO A 47 -14.43 -28.41 -10.67
N VAL A 48 -14.54 -27.25 -11.32
CA VAL A 48 -15.62 -26.97 -12.29
C VAL A 48 -15.61 -27.98 -13.43
N VAL A 49 -16.79 -28.44 -13.85
CA VAL A 49 -16.93 -29.49 -14.86
C VAL A 49 -17.45 -28.92 -16.18
N ALA A 50 -16.87 -29.36 -17.29
CA ALA A 50 -17.35 -29.01 -18.63
C ALA A 50 -18.66 -29.72 -18.98
N LEU A 51 -19.59 -28.97 -19.55
CA LEU A 51 -20.83 -29.48 -20.14
C LEU A 51 -20.70 -29.51 -21.66
N THR A 52 -21.23 -30.57 -22.28
CA THR A 52 -21.05 -30.85 -23.72
C THR A 52 -22.37 -31.06 -24.48
N ASP A 53 -23.49 -30.88 -23.76
CA ASP A 53 -24.87 -31.11 -24.19
C ASP A 53 -25.59 -29.84 -24.66
N GLY A 54 -24.98 -28.66 -24.46
CA GLY A 54 -25.52 -27.38 -24.88
C GLY A 54 -25.89 -27.34 -26.35
N LYS A 55 -26.99 -26.66 -26.70
CA LYS A 55 -27.50 -26.61 -28.08
C LYS A 55 -27.22 -25.31 -28.84
N LEU A 56 -26.77 -24.28 -28.13
CA LEU A 56 -26.48 -22.99 -28.76
C LEU A 56 -25.24 -23.07 -29.66
N ASN A 57 -25.22 -22.19 -30.66
CA ASN A 57 -24.07 -21.87 -31.51
C ASN A 57 -23.98 -20.34 -31.61
N ALA A 58 -23.49 -19.74 -30.54
CA ALA A 58 -23.44 -18.29 -30.37
C ALA A 58 -22.01 -17.77 -30.54
N GLY A 59 -21.84 -16.75 -31.38
CA GLY A 59 -20.59 -15.98 -31.43
C GLY A 59 -20.34 -15.24 -30.12
N GLU A 60 -21.39 -14.63 -29.57
CA GLU A 60 -21.27 -13.72 -28.42
C GLU A 60 -22.48 -13.80 -27.48
N ALA A 61 -23.68 -13.41 -27.94
CA ALA A 61 -24.90 -13.45 -27.13
C ALA A 61 -25.22 -14.87 -26.64
N CYS A 62 -25.12 -15.04 -25.33
CA CYS A 62 -25.61 -16.22 -24.62
C CYS A 62 -26.04 -15.83 -23.22
N ALA A 63 -27.06 -16.50 -22.69
CA ALA A 63 -27.45 -16.41 -21.29
C ALA A 63 -28.01 -17.75 -20.84
N SER A 64 -27.79 -18.12 -19.59
CA SER A 64 -28.29 -19.34 -18.98
C SER A 64 -28.66 -19.06 -17.53
N ILE A 65 -29.73 -19.65 -17.03
CA ILE A 65 -30.15 -19.47 -15.64
C ILE A 65 -30.49 -20.81 -15.00
N ALA A 66 -30.08 -20.98 -13.75
CA ALA A 66 -30.40 -22.11 -12.90
C ALA A 66 -31.36 -21.71 -11.78
N ASP A 67 -31.97 -22.69 -11.13
CA ASP A 67 -32.73 -22.48 -9.90
C ASP A 67 -31.77 -22.23 -8.71
N ALA A 68 -32.35 -21.98 -7.54
CA ALA A 68 -31.58 -21.71 -6.34
C ALA A 68 -30.80 -22.96 -5.83
N ALA A 69 -31.16 -24.17 -6.26
CA ALA A 69 -30.37 -25.37 -5.98
C ALA A 69 -29.21 -25.58 -6.96
N GLY A 70 -29.18 -24.82 -8.07
CA GLY A 70 -28.17 -24.88 -9.11
C GLY A 70 -28.55 -25.79 -10.28
N ASN A 71 -29.81 -26.22 -10.37
CA ASN A 71 -30.30 -26.99 -11.51
C ASN A 71 -30.66 -26.05 -12.66
N LEU A 72 -30.27 -26.39 -13.88
CA LEU A 72 -30.62 -25.60 -15.07
C LEU A 72 -32.14 -25.40 -15.19
N LEU A 73 -32.57 -24.17 -15.45
CA LEU A 73 -33.95 -23.85 -15.83
C LEU A 73 -34.05 -23.76 -17.36
N PHE A 74 -33.28 -22.84 -17.95
CA PHE A 74 -33.20 -22.64 -19.39
C PHE A 74 -31.98 -21.80 -19.79
N TYR A 75 -31.69 -21.77 -21.09
CA TYR A 75 -30.67 -20.91 -21.69
C TYR A 75 -31.09 -20.45 -23.08
N THR A 76 -30.45 -19.40 -23.59
CA THR A 76 -30.81 -18.72 -24.83
C THR A 76 -29.61 -18.10 -25.50
N ASP A 77 -29.67 -17.96 -26.82
CA ASP A 77 -28.76 -17.15 -27.63
C ASP A 77 -29.42 -15.83 -28.09
N GLY A 78 -30.60 -15.50 -27.55
CA GLY A 78 -31.40 -14.35 -27.96
C GLY A 78 -32.32 -14.62 -29.15
N VAL A 79 -32.17 -15.74 -29.85
CA VAL A 79 -33.03 -16.15 -30.99
C VAL A 79 -33.91 -17.34 -30.60
N SER A 80 -33.31 -18.31 -29.92
CA SER A 80 -33.94 -19.54 -29.46
C SER A 80 -33.72 -19.74 -27.96
N VAL A 81 -34.74 -20.26 -27.29
CA VAL A 81 -34.72 -20.62 -25.88
C VAL A 81 -34.78 -22.14 -25.76
N TRP A 82 -33.85 -22.73 -25.01
CA TRP A 82 -33.81 -24.16 -24.70
C TRP A 82 -34.09 -24.38 -23.22
N ASN A 83 -34.92 -25.37 -22.93
CA ASN A 83 -35.25 -25.76 -21.56
C ASN A 83 -34.15 -26.61 -20.93
N LYS A 84 -34.38 -26.98 -19.65
CA LYS A 84 -33.49 -27.84 -18.87
C LYS A 84 -33.16 -29.21 -19.47
N ASP A 85 -34.01 -29.73 -20.36
CA ASP A 85 -33.83 -31.01 -21.04
C ASP A 85 -33.10 -30.84 -22.40
N HIS A 86 -32.58 -29.64 -22.69
CA HIS A 86 -31.94 -29.26 -23.95
C HIS A 86 -32.85 -29.33 -25.19
N ASN A 87 -34.17 -29.34 -24.98
CA ASN A 87 -35.14 -29.21 -26.05
C ASN A 87 -35.50 -27.73 -26.23
N THR A 88 -35.86 -27.35 -27.45
CA THR A 88 -36.42 -26.01 -27.69
C THR A 88 -37.65 -25.82 -26.81
N MET A 89 -37.65 -24.74 -26.02
CA MET A 89 -38.74 -24.41 -25.11
C MET A 89 -40.04 -24.17 -25.90
N LEU A 90 -41.20 -24.43 -25.30
CA LEU A 90 -42.48 -24.14 -25.94
C LEU A 90 -42.56 -22.66 -26.31
N ASN A 91 -42.85 -22.37 -27.59
CA ASN A 91 -42.82 -21.03 -28.18
C ASN A 91 -41.44 -20.32 -28.12
N GLY A 92 -40.36 -21.07 -27.90
CA GLY A 92 -39.01 -20.58 -27.64
C GLY A 92 -38.21 -20.10 -28.85
N THR A 93 -38.72 -20.17 -30.07
CA THR A 93 -38.00 -19.72 -31.29
C THR A 93 -38.50 -18.37 -31.79
N GLY A 94 -37.72 -17.68 -32.62
CA GLY A 94 -38.13 -16.44 -33.28
C GLY A 94 -38.18 -15.24 -32.34
N LEU A 95 -37.36 -15.25 -31.29
CA LEU A 95 -37.03 -14.02 -30.58
C LEU A 95 -36.28 -13.08 -31.54
N ALA A 96 -36.43 -11.77 -31.35
CA ALA A 96 -35.87 -10.73 -32.22
C ALA A 96 -34.34 -10.56 -32.12
N GLY A 97 -33.64 -11.49 -31.45
CA GLY A 97 -32.19 -11.54 -31.46
C GLY A 97 -31.62 -11.58 -32.88
N GLY A 98 -30.51 -10.88 -33.10
CA GLY A 98 -29.73 -11.03 -34.32
C GLY A 98 -29.24 -12.48 -34.51
N PRO A 99 -29.19 -13.02 -35.75
CA PRO A 99 -28.56 -14.31 -35.97
C PRO A 99 -27.08 -14.26 -35.54
N SER A 100 -26.61 -15.32 -34.86
CA SER A 100 -25.19 -15.51 -34.57
C SER A 100 -24.35 -15.19 -35.82
N PRO A 101 -23.36 -14.27 -35.75
CA PRO A 101 -22.59 -13.85 -34.57
C PRO A 101 -22.84 -12.40 -34.08
N SER A 102 -23.97 -11.76 -34.38
CA SER A 102 -24.06 -10.30 -34.45
C SER A 102 -24.59 -9.54 -33.21
N SER A 103 -24.58 -10.07 -31.99
CA SER A 103 -24.95 -9.26 -30.81
C SER A 103 -24.16 -9.69 -29.58
N THR A 104 -23.64 -8.74 -28.80
CA THR A 104 -22.68 -9.06 -27.72
C THR A 104 -23.34 -9.52 -26.43
N GLN A 105 -24.59 -9.11 -26.12
CA GLN A 105 -25.24 -9.39 -24.84
C GLN A 105 -26.74 -9.72 -24.95
N VAL A 106 -27.15 -10.78 -24.24
CA VAL A 106 -28.54 -11.14 -23.91
C VAL A 106 -28.57 -11.40 -22.41
N ILE A 107 -29.59 -10.92 -21.70
CA ILE A 107 -29.66 -11.10 -20.24
C ILE A 107 -31.00 -11.74 -19.83
N ILE A 108 -30.95 -12.58 -18.79
CA ILE A 108 -32.13 -13.18 -18.17
C ILE A 108 -32.33 -12.54 -16.80
N VAL A 109 -33.54 -12.01 -16.57
CA VAL A 109 -33.89 -11.27 -15.35
C VAL A 109 -35.12 -11.91 -14.71
N PRO A 110 -35.03 -12.49 -13.49
CA PRO A 110 -36.21 -12.94 -12.76
C PRO A 110 -37.15 -11.78 -12.45
N GLN A 111 -38.46 -12.05 -12.47
CA GLN A 111 -39.46 -11.12 -11.97
C GLN A 111 -39.44 -11.15 -10.42
N PRO A 112 -39.24 -10.00 -9.74
CA PRO A 112 -39.31 -9.94 -8.29
C PRO A 112 -40.61 -10.55 -7.72
N ASP A 113 -40.52 -11.25 -6.59
CA ASP A 113 -41.61 -12.05 -5.97
C ASP A 113 -42.23 -13.17 -6.81
N ASN A 114 -41.60 -13.56 -7.93
CA ASN A 114 -42.10 -14.66 -8.75
C ASN A 114 -40.98 -15.58 -9.20
N ASP A 115 -40.82 -16.69 -8.48
CA ASP A 115 -39.76 -17.68 -8.72
C ASP A 115 -39.87 -18.40 -10.08
N ASN A 116 -41.02 -18.27 -10.77
CA ASN A 116 -41.29 -18.96 -12.03
C ASN A 116 -41.30 -18.04 -13.25
N ARG A 117 -41.20 -16.72 -13.07
CA ARG A 117 -41.29 -15.75 -14.18
C ARG A 117 -39.96 -15.07 -14.43
N PHE A 118 -39.56 -15.03 -15.71
CA PHE A 118 -38.31 -14.44 -16.15
C PHE A 118 -38.53 -13.58 -17.39
N PHE A 119 -37.75 -12.52 -17.53
CA PHE A 119 -37.65 -11.71 -18.72
C PHE A 119 -36.32 -11.98 -19.42
N ILE A 120 -36.37 -12.25 -20.72
CA ILE A 120 -35.20 -12.31 -21.60
C ILE A 120 -35.13 -10.96 -22.31
N PHE A 121 -34.12 -10.16 -22.03
CA PHE A 121 -33.85 -8.94 -22.79
C PHE A 121 -32.85 -9.25 -23.90
N HIS A 122 -33.23 -8.94 -25.12
CA HIS A 122 -32.49 -9.29 -26.34
C HIS A 122 -32.67 -8.19 -27.38
N MET A 123 -31.74 -8.13 -28.33
CA MET A 123 -31.69 -7.08 -29.33
C MET A 123 -31.32 -7.63 -30.71
N GLU A 124 -31.71 -6.89 -31.74
CA GLU A 124 -31.36 -7.19 -33.12
C GLU A 124 -29.84 -7.13 -33.36
N ALA A 125 -29.44 -7.70 -34.49
CA ALA A 125 -28.05 -7.76 -34.96
C ALA A 125 -27.38 -6.39 -35.09
N PHE A 126 -26.12 -6.29 -34.67
CA PHE A 126 -25.21 -5.15 -34.79
C PHE A 126 -25.60 -3.92 -33.97
N GLY A 127 -26.37 -4.11 -32.90
CA GLY A 127 -27.16 -3.05 -32.30
C GLY A 127 -28.38 -2.77 -33.17
N GLY A 128 -29.51 -2.42 -32.59
CA GLY A 128 -30.79 -2.34 -33.30
C GLY A 128 -31.91 -2.11 -32.32
N ASP A 129 -33.08 -2.68 -32.53
CA ASP A 129 -34.17 -2.52 -31.58
C ASP A 129 -34.01 -3.47 -30.38
N LEU A 130 -34.28 -2.95 -29.18
CA LEU A 130 -34.27 -3.69 -27.93
C LEU A 130 -35.69 -4.20 -27.62
N TYR A 131 -35.76 -5.47 -27.24
CA TYR A 131 -36.98 -6.14 -26.86
C TYR A 131 -36.81 -6.90 -25.54
N TYR A 132 -37.93 -7.23 -24.91
CA TYR A 132 -37.97 -8.31 -23.93
C TYR A 132 -38.95 -9.41 -24.31
N SER A 133 -38.79 -10.59 -23.71
CA SER A 133 -39.72 -11.72 -23.83
C SER A 133 -39.91 -12.37 -22.47
N THR A 134 -41.11 -12.83 -22.17
CA THR A 134 -41.47 -13.38 -20.87
C THR A 134 -41.49 -14.90 -20.94
N VAL A 135 -40.74 -15.54 -20.04
CA VAL A 135 -40.75 -16.98 -19.80
C VAL A 135 -41.54 -17.28 -18.54
N ASP A 136 -42.41 -18.28 -18.60
CA ASP A 136 -43.10 -18.87 -17.44
C ASP A 136 -42.66 -20.32 -17.28
N MET A 137 -41.94 -20.61 -16.20
CA MET A 137 -41.42 -21.94 -15.90
C MET A 137 -42.50 -22.93 -15.46
N THR A 138 -43.73 -22.50 -15.15
CA THR A 138 -44.85 -23.41 -14.89
C THR A 138 -45.40 -24.07 -16.16
N GLY A 139 -45.09 -23.50 -17.33
CA GLY A 139 -45.48 -24.03 -18.64
C GLY A 139 -44.83 -25.38 -18.96
N ASP A 140 -45.43 -26.10 -19.91
CA ASP A 140 -44.94 -27.39 -20.44
C ASP A 140 -44.48 -28.38 -19.35
N SER A 141 -45.32 -28.58 -18.33
CA SER A 141 -45.05 -29.48 -17.20
C SER A 141 -43.74 -29.16 -16.45
N GLY A 142 -43.42 -27.88 -16.28
CA GLY A 142 -42.21 -27.45 -15.58
C GLY A 142 -40.96 -27.37 -16.46
N ARG A 143 -41.11 -27.48 -17.79
CA ARG A 143 -40.03 -27.20 -18.77
C ARG A 143 -40.02 -25.76 -19.25
N GLY A 144 -41.06 -25.00 -18.92
CA GLY A 144 -41.20 -23.60 -19.25
C GLY A 144 -41.77 -23.34 -20.65
N ALA A 145 -42.35 -22.16 -20.82
CA ALA A 145 -42.85 -21.65 -22.08
C ALA A 145 -42.56 -20.15 -22.22
N VAL A 146 -42.25 -19.70 -23.43
CA VAL A 146 -42.24 -18.26 -23.76
C VAL A 146 -43.69 -17.81 -23.95
N VAL A 147 -44.23 -17.10 -22.97
CA VAL A 147 -45.66 -16.70 -22.94
C VAL A 147 -45.91 -15.34 -23.61
N GLN A 148 -44.86 -14.53 -23.77
CA GLN A 148 -44.92 -13.24 -24.44
C GLN A 148 -43.58 -13.01 -25.14
N LYS A 149 -43.61 -12.60 -26.41
CA LYS A 149 -42.41 -12.53 -27.26
C LYS A 149 -42.24 -11.13 -27.82
N ASN A 150 -40.99 -10.71 -28.00
CA ASN A 150 -40.58 -9.48 -28.70
C ASN A 150 -41.39 -8.25 -28.29
N GLN A 151 -41.53 -8.01 -26.98
CA GLN A 151 -42.11 -6.78 -26.48
C GLN A 151 -41.11 -5.66 -26.67
N TYR A 152 -41.46 -4.74 -27.57
CA TYR A 152 -40.61 -3.63 -27.94
C TYR A 152 -40.34 -2.70 -26.75
N MET A 153 -39.09 -2.24 -26.63
CA MET A 153 -38.65 -1.34 -25.56
C MET A 153 -38.08 -0.04 -26.09
N LEU A 154 -37.11 -0.13 -26.99
CA LEU A 154 -36.34 1.02 -27.46
C LEU A 154 -35.78 0.74 -28.85
N ASN A 155 -35.79 1.75 -29.71
CA ASN A 155 -35.15 1.65 -31.01
C ASN A 155 -33.67 2.03 -30.93
N GLU A 156 -32.88 1.44 -31.82
CA GLU A 156 -31.49 1.84 -32.07
C GLU A 156 -30.64 1.91 -30.78
N VAL A 157 -30.37 0.75 -30.19
CA VAL A 157 -29.43 0.56 -29.07
C VAL A 157 -28.08 0.06 -29.56
N THR A 158 -27.04 0.31 -28.74
CA THR A 158 -25.76 -0.39 -28.89
C THR A 158 -25.91 -1.85 -28.46
N GLU A 159 -24.88 -2.68 -28.69
CA GLU A 159 -24.90 -4.10 -28.29
C GLU A 159 -24.82 -4.34 -26.77
N LYS A 160 -24.75 -3.29 -25.95
CA LYS A 160 -24.50 -3.34 -24.52
C LYS A 160 -25.79 -3.23 -23.69
N ILE A 161 -26.02 -4.21 -22.82
CA ILE A 161 -27.11 -4.22 -21.83
C ILE A 161 -26.67 -4.88 -20.53
N VAL A 162 -27.06 -4.30 -19.39
CA VAL A 162 -26.72 -4.84 -18.07
C VAL A 162 -27.94 -4.81 -17.15
N ALA A 163 -27.99 -5.72 -16.19
CA ALA A 163 -28.92 -5.64 -15.09
C ALA A 163 -28.20 -5.59 -13.74
N THR A 164 -28.78 -4.86 -12.78
CA THR A 164 -28.27 -4.76 -11.40
C THR A 164 -29.42 -4.60 -10.41
N ARG A 165 -29.20 -4.90 -9.13
CA ARG A 165 -30.25 -4.73 -8.12
C ARG A 165 -30.45 -3.28 -7.72
N HIS A 166 -31.69 -2.92 -7.49
CA HIS A 166 -32.07 -1.69 -6.82
C HIS A 166 -31.62 -1.72 -5.35
N ALA A 167 -31.39 -0.55 -4.75
CA ALA A 167 -31.09 -0.36 -3.32
C ALA A 167 -32.08 -1.02 -2.33
N ASN A 168 -33.28 -1.42 -2.78
CA ASN A 168 -34.28 -2.04 -1.92
C ASN A 168 -34.08 -3.57 -1.81
N GLY A 169 -33.04 -4.12 -2.45
CA GLY A 169 -32.68 -5.54 -2.42
C GLY A 169 -33.56 -6.45 -3.29
N LYS A 170 -34.62 -5.92 -3.89
CA LYS A 170 -35.68 -6.71 -4.53
C LYS A 170 -35.86 -6.37 -6.00
N ASP A 171 -36.05 -5.09 -6.30
CA ASP A 171 -36.25 -4.64 -7.67
C ASP A 171 -34.94 -4.62 -8.44
N ILE A 172 -35.04 -4.52 -9.75
CA ILE A 172 -33.90 -4.69 -10.65
C ILE A 172 -33.91 -3.52 -11.63
N TRP A 173 -32.74 -2.92 -11.84
CA TRP A 173 -32.48 -2.02 -12.95
C TRP A 173 -31.99 -2.82 -14.15
N VAL A 174 -32.55 -2.54 -15.33
CA VAL A 174 -32.04 -2.97 -16.63
C VAL A 174 -31.61 -1.72 -17.37
N ILE A 175 -30.36 -1.67 -17.80
CA ILE A 175 -29.73 -0.46 -18.35
C ILE A 175 -29.25 -0.78 -19.76
N GLY A 176 -29.74 -0.01 -20.73
CA GLY A 176 -29.27 -0.03 -22.12
C GLY A 176 -28.61 1.30 -22.50
N HIS A 177 -27.86 1.29 -23.61
CA HIS A 177 -27.26 2.49 -24.18
C HIS A 177 -27.85 2.77 -25.56
N LYS A 178 -28.36 3.98 -25.78
CA LYS A 178 -28.91 4.39 -27.06
C LYS A 178 -27.79 4.66 -28.06
N ALA A 179 -27.87 4.06 -29.25
CA ALA A 179 -26.86 4.20 -30.29
C ALA A 179 -26.84 5.61 -30.90
N GLY A 180 -25.66 6.05 -31.33
CA GLY A 180 -25.43 7.37 -31.92
C GLY A 180 -25.65 8.52 -30.93
N SER A 181 -25.66 8.23 -29.63
CA SER A 181 -25.82 9.19 -28.55
C SER A 181 -24.92 8.83 -27.38
N ASP A 182 -24.96 9.66 -26.35
CA ASP A 182 -24.33 9.46 -25.04
C ASP A 182 -25.37 9.09 -23.97
N ALA A 183 -26.59 8.70 -24.40
CA ALA A 183 -27.72 8.47 -23.53
C ALA A 183 -27.84 7.02 -23.06
N PHE A 184 -28.12 6.86 -21.77
CA PHE A 184 -28.49 5.61 -21.12
C PHE A 184 -29.99 5.60 -20.84
N VAL A 185 -30.59 4.41 -20.88
CA VAL A 185 -32.02 4.22 -20.61
C VAL A 185 -32.17 3.11 -19.57
N GLU A 186 -32.82 3.43 -18.46
CA GLU A 186 -32.88 2.59 -17.26
C GLU A 186 -34.33 2.16 -16.96
N TRP A 187 -34.64 0.88 -17.17
CA TRP A 187 -35.93 0.28 -16.84
C TRP A 187 -35.89 -0.35 -15.46
N ARG A 188 -36.95 -0.15 -14.67
CA ARG A 188 -37.14 -0.83 -13.39
C ARG A 188 -38.00 -2.07 -13.60
N VAL A 189 -37.52 -3.23 -13.18
CA VAL A 189 -38.28 -4.47 -13.10
C VAL A 189 -38.71 -4.67 -11.65
N THR A 190 -40.01 -4.81 -11.45
CA THR A 190 -40.67 -4.99 -10.15
C THR A 190 -41.52 -6.25 -10.16
N SER A 191 -42.21 -6.55 -9.06
CA SER A 191 -43.19 -7.64 -9.01
C SER A 191 -44.34 -7.48 -10.01
N SER A 192 -44.57 -6.27 -10.52
CA SER A 192 -45.56 -6.00 -11.57
C SER A 192 -45.01 -6.18 -12.99
N GLY A 193 -43.72 -6.46 -13.14
CA GLY A 193 -43.02 -6.60 -14.42
C GLY A 193 -42.11 -5.41 -14.76
N VAL A 194 -41.79 -5.27 -16.06
CA VAL A 194 -40.91 -4.21 -16.59
C VAL A 194 -41.67 -2.88 -16.64
N SER A 195 -41.07 -1.80 -16.14
CA SER A 195 -41.66 -0.46 -16.17
C SER A 195 -41.92 0.01 -17.60
N ALA A 196 -43.13 0.50 -17.88
CA ALA A 196 -43.49 1.04 -19.19
C ALA A 196 -42.77 2.36 -19.52
N THR A 197 -42.35 3.13 -18.50
CA THR A 197 -41.63 4.39 -18.66
C THR A 197 -40.27 4.28 -17.98
N PRO A 198 -39.17 4.17 -18.73
CA PRO A 198 -37.83 4.15 -18.16
C PRO A 198 -37.41 5.53 -17.67
N VAL A 199 -36.40 5.54 -16.79
CA VAL A 199 -35.56 6.72 -16.58
C VAL A 199 -34.65 6.87 -17.79
N GLN A 200 -34.16 8.09 -18.02
CA GLN A 200 -33.18 8.34 -19.05
C GLN A 200 -32.12 9.31 -18.53
N THR A 201 -30.86 8.90 -18.59
CA THR A 201 -29.72 9.78 -18.39
C THR A 201 -29.14 10.22 -19.74
N VAL A 202 -28.94 11.53 -19.93
CA VAL A 202 -28.45 12.14 -21.18
C VAL A 202 -27.31 13.12 -20.91
N ASN A 203 -26.55 13.51 -21.95
CA ASN A 203 -25.44 14.45 -21.83
C ASN A 203 -24.35 13.97 -20.85
N ILE A 204 -24.02 12.68 -20.91
CA ILE A 204 -23.09 11.99 -20.02
C ILE A 204 -22.26 11.02 -20.84
N GLY A 205 -20.96 10.86 -20.62
CA GLY A 205 -20.21 9.83 -21.37
C GLY A 205 -19.62 10.29 -22.70
N GLN A 206 -19.05 9.33 -23.44
CA GLN A 206 -18.79 9.45 -24.87
C GLN A 206 -20.03 9.05 -25.68
N VAL A 207 -20.02 9.35 -26.98
CA VAL A 207 -21.04 8.86 -27.92
C VAL A 207 -20.73 7.42 -28.34
N HIS A 208 -21.67 6.50 -28.13
CA HIS A 208 -21.54 5.10 -28.55
C HIS A 208 -22.35 4.84 -29.82
N ASN A 209 -21.68 4.39 -30.88
CA ASN A 209 -22.34 4.08 -32.16
C ASN A 209 -22.90 2.66 -32.17
N LYS A 210 -23.87 2.42 -33.07
CA LYS A 210 -24.58 1.14 -33.24
C LYS A 210 -23.64 -0.08 -33.29
N SER A 211 -22.60 -0.01 -34.13
CA SER A 211 -21.62 -1.08 -34.35
C SER A 211 -20.54 -1.21 -33.26
N MET A 212 -20.62 -0.45 -32.16
CA MET A 212 -19.62 -0.55 -31.09
C MET A 212 -19.91 -1.77 -30.21
N ALA A 213 -19.21 -2.86 -30.50
CA ALA A 213 -19.21 -4.06 -29.68
C ALA A 213 -18.59 -3.83 -28.29
N GLY A 214 -18.76 -4.81 -27.42
CA GLY A 214 -18.20 -4.82 -26.06
C GLY A 214 -19.27 -4.94 -24.99
N TYR A 215 -18.89 -4.55 -23.76
CA TYR A 215 -19.61 -4.90 -22.54
C TYR A 215 -19.94 -3.66 -21.73
N MET A 216 -21.11 -3.69 -21.06
CA MET A 216 -21.45 -2.80 -19.96
C MET A 216 -21.55 -3.63 -18.67
N ARG A 217 -21.06 -3.06 -17.56
CA ARG A 217 -21.08 -3.70 -16.24
C ARG A 217 -21.38 -2.70 -15.14
N VAL A 218 -22.13 -3.13 -14.15
CA VAL A 218 -22.27 -2.43 -12.87
C VAL A 218 -21.41 -3.17 -11.86
N SER A 219 -20.64 -2.43 -11.09
CA SER A 219 -19.84 -2.92 -9.97
C SER A 219 -20.68 -3.68 -8.92
N PRO A 220 -20.10 -4.66 -8.23
CA PRO A 220 -20.78 -5.45 -7.21
C PRO A 220 -21.57 -4.74 -6.11
N ASP A 221 -21.05 -3.64 -5.62
CA ASP A 221 -21.68 -2.78 -4.62
C ASP A 221 -22.78 -1.89 -5.22
N GLY A 222 -22.91 -1.89 -6.55
CA GLY A 222 -23.95 -1.18 -7.28
C GLY A 222 -23.73 0.33 -7.30
N THR A 223 -22.49 0.79 -7.19
CA THR A 223 -22.15 2.24 -7.08
C THR A 223 -21.44 2.79 -8.32
N THR A 224 -20.91 1.92 -9.17
CA THR A 224 -20.14 2.27 -10.37
C THR A 224 -20.69 1.54 -11.59
N LEU A 225 -20.90 2.25 -12.70
CA LEU A 225 -21.24 1.71 -14.02
C LEU A 225 -20.04 1.92 -14.94
N ALA A 226 -19.68 0.92 -15.75
CA ALA A 226 -18.65 1.03 -16.76
C ALA A 226 -19.13 0.47 -18.11
N ALA A 227 -18.72 1.12 -19.20
CA ALA A 227 -19.07 0.71 -20.56
C ALA A 227 -17.87 0.84 -21.49
N THR A 228 -17.57 -0.21 -22.26
CA THR A 228 -16.50 -0.17 -23.26
C THR A 228 -16.97 0.50 -24.54
N GLY A 229 -16.05 1.23 -25.19
CA GLY A 229 -16.28 1.85 -26.49
C GLY A 229 -15.03 1.83 -27.35
N THR A 230 -15.21 2.06 -28.65
CA THR A 230 -14.09 2.13 -29.60
C THR A 230 -14.41 3.19 -30.64
N SER A 231 -13.52 4.18 -30.75
CA SER A 231 -13.56 5.20 -31.80
C SER A 231 -12.57 4.85 -32.93
N PHE A 232 -12.58 5.62 -34.01
CA PHE A 232 -11.56 5.49 -35.05
C PHE A 232 -10.14 5.77 -34.53
N ALA A 233 -10.01 6.62 -33.51
CA ALA A 233 -8.72 7.09 -33.00
C ALA A 233 -8.16 6.19 -31.89
N GLU A 234 -9.02 5.59 -31.07
CA GLU A 234 -8.64 4.82 -29.87
C GLU A 234 -9.82 4.02 -29.29
N GLY A 235 -9.48 2.98 -28.52
CA GLY A 235 -10.39 2.32 -27.59
C GLY A 235 -10.52 3.09 -26.28
N PHE A 236 -11.68 3.01 -25.62
CA PHE A 236 -11.93 3.68 -24.35
C PHE A 236 -12.89 2.91 -23.44
N VAL A 237 -12.93 3.31 -22.17
CA VAL A 237 -13.94 2.88 -21.18
C VAL A 237 -14.50 4.11 -20.49
N ASP A 238 -15.81 4.30 -20.61
CA ASP A 238 -16.54 5.27 -19.78
C ASP A 238 -16.83 4.64 -18.42
N ILE A 239 -16.56 5.37 -17.33
CA ILE A 239 -16.82 4.95 -15.96
C ILE A 239 -17.63 6.03 -15.26
N PHE A 240 -18.73 5.65 -14.64
CA PHE A 240 -19.68 6.56 -14.01
C PHE A 240 -19.96 6.18 -12.57
N ASP A 241 -20.34 7.18 -11.78
CA ASP A 241 -21.01 6.94 -10.51
C ASP A 241 -22.48 6.57 -10.80
N PHE A 242 -22.96 5.47 -10.23
CA PHE A 242 -24.31 4.94 -10.41
C PHE A 242 -25.06 4.91 -9.08
N ASP A 243 -26.22 5.56 -9.02
CA ASP A 243 -27.10 5.51 -7.86
C ASP A 243 -28.15 4.41 -8.05
N ASN A 244 -27.93 3.25 -7.44
CA ASN A 244 -28.86 2.12 -7.53
C ASN A 244 -30.21 2.33 -6.83
N ALA A 245 -30.41 3.42 -6.07
CA ALA A 245 -31.71 3.76 -5.49
C ALA A 245 -32.60 4.52 -6.48
N THR A 246 -31.99 5.31 -7.37
CA THR A 246 -32.72 6.17 -8.32
C THR A 246 -32.58 5.73 -9.76
N GLY A 247 -31.53 4.98 -10.10
CA GLY A 247 -31.13 4.62 -11.45
C GLY A 247 -30.30 5.69 -12.16
N TYR A 248 -30.00 6.82 -11.51
CA TYR A 248 -29.26 7.91 -12.15
C TYR A 248 -27.78 7.57 -12.32
N ILE A 249 -27.26 7.97 -13.48
CA ILE A 249 -25.83 7.89 -13.83
C ILE A 249 -25.26 9.32 -13.78
N THR A 250 -24.15 9.50 -13.05
CA THR A 250 -23.50 10.80 -12.87
C THR A 250 -22.00 10.67 -12.98
N ASN A 251 -21.29 11.81 -13.11
CA ASN A 251 -19.83 11.89 -13.07
C ASN A 251 -19.12 10.93 -14.03
N ASN A 252 -18.88 11.33 -15.29
CA ASN A 252 -18.04 10.55 -16.20
C ASN A 252 -16.55 10.67 -15.84
N LYS A 253 -15.88 9.53 -15.74
CA LYS A 253 -14.43 9.35 -15.74
C LYS A 253 -14.07 8.49 -16.97
N LEU A 254 -13.24 9.03 -17.86
CA LEU A 254 -12.86 8.37 -19.10
C LEU A 254 -11.48 7.72 -18.98
N ILE A 255 -11.36 6.46 -19.39
CA ILE A 255 -10.07 5.83 -19.69
C ILE A 255 -9.92 5.78 -21.19
N SER A 256 -8.92 6.47 -21.74
CA SER A 256 -8.66 6.55 -23.17
C SER A 256 -7.29 5.98 -23.57
N GLY A 257 -6.98 6.02 -24.86
CA GLY A 257 -5.71 5.56 -25.42
C GLY A 257 -5.52 4.04 -25.46
N LEU A 258 -6.57 3.24 -25.20
CA LEU A 258 -6.50 1.80 -25.42
C LEU A 258 -6.25 1.53 -26.92
N LYS A 259 -5.60 0.41 -27.26
CA LYS A 259 -5.07 0.20 -28.62
C LYS A 259 -6.12 0.51 -29.69
N ALA A 260 -5.75 1.37 -30.64
CA ALA A 260 -6.60 1.84 -31.73
C ALA A 260 -6.61 0.87 -32.94
N GLY A 261 -7.54 1.09 -33.88
CA GLY A 261 -7.50 0.50 -35.22
C GLY A 261 -8.24 -0.84 -35.34
N THR A 262 -7.50 -1.94 -35.51
CA THR A 262 -8.06 -3.31 -35.66
C THR A 262 -8.48 -3.95 -34.33
N ALA A 263 -8.31 -3.22 -33.23
CA ALA A 263 -8.60 -3.65 -31.87
C ALA A 263 -9.96 -3.13 -31.40
N THR A 264 -10.73 -3.99 -30.75
CA THR A 264 -11.99 -3.61 -30.08
C THR A 264 -11.83 -3.78 -28.57
N VAL A 265 -12.13 -2.74 -27.79
CA VAL A 265 -12.20 -2.90 -26.33
C VAL A 265 -13.48 -3.66 -26.02
N TYR A 266 -13.33 -4.93 -25.66
CA TYR A 266 -14.40 -5.90 -25.74
C TYR A 266 -14.87 -6.33 -24.35
N GLY A 267 -14.06 -7.11 -23.64
CA GLY A 267 -14.43 -7.68 -22.36
C GLY A 267 -14.28 -6.69 -21.21
N LEU A 268 -15.22 -6.71 -20.28
CA LEU A 268 -15.27 -5.83 -19.11
C LEU A 268 -15.84 -6.60 -17.91
N GLU A 269 -15.16 -6.57 -16.77
CA GLU A 269 -15.67 -7.19 -15.54
C GLU A 269 -15.05 -6.55 -14.29
N PHE A 270 -15.84 -6.40 -13.23
CA PHE A 270 -15.34 -5.92 -11.93
C PHE A 270 -14.87 -7.10 -11.07
N SER A 271 -13.88 -6.86 -10.22
CA SER A 271 -13.57 -7.75 -9.10
C SER A 271 -14.71 -7.79 -8.10
N ALA A 272 -14.81 -8.86 -7.29
CA ALA A 272 -15.93 -9.09 -6.39
C ALA A 272 -16.07 -7.98 -5.33
N ASN A 273 -14.96 -7.31 -5.02
CA ASN A 273 -14.91 -6.21 -4.06
C ASN A 273 -15.15 -4.80 -4.64
N SER A 274 -15.48 -4.68 -5.94
CA SER A 274 -15.62 -3.42 -6.67
C SER A 274 -14.35 -2.54 -6.79
N LYS A 275 -13.19 -2.99 -6.30
CA LYS A 275 -11.95 -2.19 -6.26
C LYS A 275 -11.04 -2.40 -7.46
N MET A 276 -11.30 -3.40 -8.32
CA MET A 276 -10.59 -3.59 -9.58
C MET A 276 -11.58 -3.70 -10.74
N LEU A 277 -11.20 -3.13 -11.88
CA LEU A 277 -11.87 -3.26 -13.16
C LEU A 277 -10.93 -3.92 -14.16
N TYR A 278 -11.39 -4.99 -14.79
CA TYR A 278 -10.65 -5.71 -15.82
C TYR A 278 -11.18 -5.37 -17.20
N VAL A 279 -10.28 -5.05 -18.13
CA VAL A 279 -10.61 -4.59 -19.48
C VAL A 279 -9.78 -5.36 -20.50
N GLY A 280 -10.43 -6.08 -21.41
CA GLY A 280 -9.79 -6.87 -22.45
C GLY A 280 -9.89 -6.24 -23.84
N GLU A 281 -8.77 -6.20 -24.57
CA GLU A 281 -8.72 -5.83 -25.99
C GLU A 281 -8.84 -7.07 -26.87
N TYR A 282 -9.83 -7.09 -27.75
CA TYR A 282 -9.97 -8.08 -28.81
C TYR A 282 -9.23 -7.63 -30.06
N ILE A 283 -8.18 -8.36 -30.45
CA ILE A 283 -7.50 -8.18 -31.74
C ILE A 283 -7.31 -9.54 -32.39
N LEU A 284 -7.80 -9.69 -33.62
CA LEU A 284 -7.65 -10.94 -34.37
C LEU A 284 -6.19 -11.11 -34.80
N ASN A 285 -5.59 -12.27 -34.50
CA ASN A 285 -4.22 -12.65 -34.88
C ASN A 285 -3.08 -11.73 -34.39
N GLN A 286 -3.35 -10.79 -33.48
CA GLN A 286 -2.36 -9.89 -32.89
C GLN A 286 -2.57 -9.76 -31.38
N PRO A 287 -1.54 -9.48 -30.56
CA PRO A 287 -1.70 -9.38 -29.12
C PRO A 287 -2.55 -8.17 -28.70
N GLY A 288 -3.70 -8.45 -28.06
CA GLY A 288 -4.50 -7.49 -27.30
C GLY A 288 -4.15 -7.57 -25.80
N ASN A 289 -4.23 -6.46 -25.09
CA ASN A 289 -3.92 -6.41 -23.67
C ASN A 289 -5.16 -6.72 -22.81
N LEU A 290 -4.91 -7.38 -21.67
CA LEU A 290 -5.83 -7.42 -20.55
C LEU A 290 -5.30 -6.48 -19.46
N TYR A 291 -6.01 -5.39 -19.21
CA TYR A 291 -5.69 -4.41 -18.18
C TYR A 291 -6.41 -4.75 -16.88
N GLN A 292 -5.77 -4.40 -15.77
CA GLN A 292 -6.38 -4.30 -14.45
C GLN A 292 -6.20 -2.87 -13.95
N ILE A 293 -7.34 -2.24 -13.67
CA ILE A 293 -7.45 -0.85 -13.27
C ILE A 293 -7.97 -0.82 -11.83
N LYS A 294 -7.31 -0.04 -10.98
CA LYS A 294 -7.70 0.13 -9.58
C LYS A 294 -8.76 1.23 -9.43
N LEU A 295 -9.76 0.99 -8.59
CA LEU A 295 -10.86 1.90 -8.29
C LEU A 295 -10.89 2.32 -6.80
N PRO A 296 -11.44 3.50 -6.47
CA PRO A 296 -11.89 4.54 -7.40
C PRO A 296 -10.70 5.19 -8.12
N LEU A 297 -10.92 5.70 -9.32
CA LEU A 297 -9.90 6.47 -10.04
C LEU A 297 -9.57 7.73 -9.22
N THR A 298 -8.29 7.99 -8.96
CA THR A 298 -7.89 9.24 -8.29
C THR A 298 -7.86 10.38 -9.32
N SER A 299 -8.15 11.61 -8.90
CA SER A 299 -8.36 12.76 -9.79
C SER A 299 -7.13 13.21 -10.61
N GLY A 300 -5.99 12.52 -10.47
CA GLY A 300 -4.81 12.68 -11.32
C GLY A 300 -4.64 11.58 -12.39
N ASP A 301 -5.41 10.49 -12.33
CA ASP A 301 -5.16 9.22 -13.03
C ASP A 301 -6.04 8.99 -14.28
N ILE A 302 -6.63 10.04 -14.87
CA ILE A 302 -7.45 9.90 -16.09
C ILE A 302 -6.62 9.38 -17.30
N ALA A 303 -5.30 9.21 -17.14
CA ALA A 303 -4.39 8.59 -18.11
C ALA A 303 -3.82 7.21 -17.68
N ASP A 304 -4.09 6.71 -16.46
CA ASP A 304 -3.56 5.42 -16.02
C ASP A 304 -4.47 4.29 -16.51
N LYS A 305 -4.05 3.62 -17.59
CA LYS A 305 -4.71 2.43 -18.15
C LYS A 305 -4.63 1.21 -17.22
N GLY A 306 -4.02 1.37 -16.05
CA GLY A 306 -3.77 0.31 -15.11
C GLY A 306 -2.61 -0.59 -15.55
N ILE A 307 -2.49 -1.72 -14.88
CA ILE A 307 -1.42 -2.70 -15.11
C ILE A 307 -1.88 -3.67 -16.21
N VAL A 308 -1.02 -3.91 -17.20
CA VAL A 308 -1.24 -5.01 -18.16
C VAL A 308 -0.92 -6.33 -17.46
N ILE A 309 -1.92 -7.17 -17.26
CA ILE A 309 -1.76 -8.50 -16.67
C ILE A 309 -1.23 -9.50 -17.69
N VAL A 310 -1.72 -9.42 -18.93
CA VAL A 310 -1.29 -10.29 -20.02
C VAL A 310 -1.53 -9.63 -21.38
N SER A 311 -0.77 -10.04 -22.39
CA SER A 311 -0.97 -9.61 -23.78
C SER A 311 -1.05 -10.85 -24.68
N MET A 312 -2.19 -11.06 -25.34
CA MET A 312 -2.43 -12.23 -26.20
C MET A 312 -3.53 -11.97 -27.24
N PRO A 313 -3.59 -12.75 -28.33
CA PRO A 313 -4.59 -12.52 -29.37
C PRO A 313 -5.99 -12.96 -28.96
N ALA A 314 -6.99 -12.27 -29.53
CA ALA A 314 -8.40 -12.67 -29.52
C ALA A 314 -9.03 -12.88 -28.13
N LEU A 315 -8.69 -12.04 -27.14
CA LEU A 315 -9.37 -12.02 -25.83
C LEU A 315 -10.84 -11.57 -26.00
N GLY A 316 -11.77 -12.36 -25.50
CA GLY A 316 -13.20 -12.08 -25.54
C GLY A 316 -13.75 -11.56 -24.22
N ALA A 317 -14.90 -12.09 -23.82
CA ALA A 317 -15.61 -11.76 -22.60
C ALA A 317 -14.80 -12.12 -21.35
N LEU A 318 -14.98 -11.27 -20.33
CA LEU A 318 -14.58 -11.53 -18.96
C LEU A 318 -15.86 -11.73 -18.14
N GLN A 319 -15.87 -12.76 -17.31
CA GLN A 319 -17.04 -13.07 -16.51
C GLN A 319 -16.66 -13.61 -15.14
N MET A 320 -17.05 -12.89 -14.09
CA MET A 320 -16.99 -13.37 -12.71
C MET A 320 -17.91 -14.60 -12.56
N ALA A 321 -17.34 -15.69 -12.06
CA ALA A 321 -18.01 -16.97 -11.84
C ALA A 321 -18.40 -17.18 -10.36
N PRO A 322 -19.30 -18.14 -10.08
CA PRO A 322 -19.70 -18.48 -8.71
C PRO A 322 -18.55 -18.94 -7.79
N ASP A 323 -17.44 -19.40 -8.36
CA ASP A 323 -16.24 -19.82 -7.61
C ASP A 323 -15.32 -18.64 -7.23
N GLY A 324 -15.72 -17.40 -7.54
CA GLY A 324 -14.97 -16.18 -7.20
C GLY A 324 -13.87 -15.82 -8.20
N LYS A 325 -13.70 -16.60 -9.27
CA LYS A 325 -12.73 -16.33 -10.34
C LYS A 325 -13.36 -15.52 -11.46
N ILE A 326 -12.54 -14.79 -12.21
CA ILE A 326 -12.96 -14.25 -13.51
C ILE A 326 -12.47 -15.19 -14.59
N TYR A 327 -13.39 -15.76 -15.37
CA TYR A 327 -13.03 -16.54 -16.56
C TYR A 327 -12.95 -15.64 -17.79
N VAL A 328 -12.00 -15.94 -18.66
CA VAL A 328 -11.72 -15.16 -19.86
C VAL A 328 -11.76 -16.07 -21.08
N THR A 329 -12.57 -15.72 -22.08
CA THR A 329 -12.60 -16.44 -23.36
C THR A 329 -11.45 -16.00 -24.26
N GLN A 330 -11.02 -16.93 -25.09
CA GLN A 330 -10.21 -16.64 -26.27
C GLN A 330 -10.90 -17.26 -27.48
N GLY A 331 -11.04 -16.49 -28.56
CA GLY A 331 -11.83 -16.88 -29.73
C GLY A 331 -11.47 -18.27 -30.27
N ASP A 332 -12.50 -19.12 -30.44
CA ASP A 332 -12.42 -20.48 -31.00
C ASP A 332 -11.55 -21.49 -30.22
N LYS A 333 -11.23 -21.20 -28.95
CA LYS A 333 -10.48 -22.12 -28.08
C LYS A 333 -11.36 -23.17 -27.41
N THR A 334 -10.76 -24.31 -27.10
CA THR A 334 -11.39 -25.41 -26.36
C THR A 334 -11.12 -25.34 -24.86
N SER A 335 -10.77 -24.15 -24.36
CA SER A 335 -10.46 -23.87 -22.97
C SER A 335 -10.75 -22.41 -22.64
N LEU A 336 -10.94 -22.11 -21.35
CA LEU A 336 -10.96 -20.75 -20.81
C LEU A 336 -9.67 -20.46 -20.03
N HIS A 337 -9.28 -19.19 -19.97
CA HIS A 337 -8.29 -18.69 -19.01
C HIS A 337 -9.02 -18.27 -17.72
N SER A 338 -8.27 -18.04 -16.64
CA SER A 338 -8.85 -17.51 -15.40
C SER A 338 -7.95 -16.50 -14.71
N ILE A 339 -8.55 -15.52 -14.05
CA ILE A 339 -7.93 -14.72 -12.99
C ILE A 339 -8.39 -15.33 -11.67
N ASN A 340 -7.47 -15.93 -10.92
CA ASN A 340 -7.82 -16.73 -9.74
C ASN A 340 -8.10 -15.86 -8.50
N PHE A 341 -7.46 -14.70 -8.39
CA PHE A 341 -7.61 -13.79 -7.24
C PHE A 341 -7.96 -12.36 -7.72
N PRO A 342 -9.15 -12.13 -8.30
CA PRO A 342 -9.44 -10.89 -9.00
C PRO A 342 -9.44 -9.64 -8.11
N ASP A 343 -9.46 -9.78 -6.79
CA ASP A 343 -9.38 -8.65 -5.84
C ASP A 343 -7.92 -8.17 -5.61
N ASN A 344 -6.91 -8.97 -5.96
CA ASN A 344 -5.49 -8.67 -5.74
C ASN A 344 -4.89 -7.88 -6.90
N ALA A 345 -3.92 -7.00 -6.62
CA ALA A 345 -3.27 -6.18 -7.64
C ALA A 345 -2.12 -6.89 -8.38
N GLY A 346 -1.97 -6.62 -9.67
CA GLY A 346 -0.85 -7.05 -10.50
C GLY A 346 -0.71 -8.57 -10.57
N ALA A 347 0.52 -9.07 -10.44
CA ALA A 347 0.82 -10.50 -10.52
C ALA A 347 0.07 -11.33 -9.46
N ALA A 348 -0.26 -10.75 -8.30
CA ALA A 348 -1.01 -11.42 -7.25
C ALA A 348 -2.47 -11.72 -7.62
N ALA A 349 -2.98 -11.15 -8.73
CA ALA A 349 -4.27 -11.52 -9.31
C ALA A 349 -4.27 -12.95 -9.89
N ASP A 350 -3.07 -13.50 -10.19
CA ASP A 350 -2.85 -14.86 -10.67
C ASP A 350 -3.65 -15.20 -11.93
N PHE A 351 -3.30 -14.55 -13.04
CA PHE A 351 -3.85 -14.90 -14.35
C PHE A 351 -3.19 -16.19 -14.87
N GLN A 352 -4.04 -17.17 -15.19
CA GLN A 352 -3.63 -18.52 -15.57
C GLN A 352 -4.20 -18.90 -16.94
N LEU A 353 -3.37 -19.50 -17.78
CA LEU A 353 -3.73 -19.90 -19.13
C LEU A 353 -4.41 -21.27 -19.17
N ASN A 354 -5.47 -21.42 -19.99
CA ASN A 354 -6.11 -22.71 -20.29
C ASN A 354 -6.51 -23.50 -19.06
N THR A 355 -7.01 -22.82 -18.03
CA THR A 355 -7.29 -23.39 -16.70
C THR A 355 -8.46 -24.35 -16.70
N VAL A 356 -9.42 -24.17 -17.61
CA VAL A 356 -10.61 -25.02 -17.71
C VAL A 356 -10.77 -25.52 -19.13
N SER A 357 -10.69 -26.84 -19.31
CA SER A 357 -11.00 -27.52 -20.57
C SER A 357 -12.49 -27.49 -20.86
N LEU A 358 -12.88 -27.32 -22.12
CA LEU A 358 -14.27 -27.38 -22.59
C LEU A 358 -14.60 -28.72 -23.27
N ALA A 359 -13.82 -29.78 -22.99
CA ALA A 359 -14.06 -31.13 -23.51
C ALA A 359 -14.29 -31.15 -25.04
N ALA A 360 -13.38 -30.52 -25.79
CA ALA A 360 -13.40 -30.32 -27.24
C ALA A 360 -14.51 -29.41 -27.81
N LYS A 361 -15.42 -28.89 -26.97
CA LYS A 361 -16.32 -27.79 -27.34
C LYS A 361 -15.55 -26.48 -27.40
N LYS A 362 -16.12 -25.47 -28.05
CA LYS A 362 -15.41 -24.21 -28.31
C LYS A 362 -16.08 -23.03 -27.62
N ALA A 363 -15.28 -22.25 -26.92
CA ALA A 363 -15.63 -20.87 -26.59
C ALA A 363 -15.57 -20.02 -27.87
N ARG A 364 -16.48 -19.05 -27.97
CA ARG A 364 -16.40 -17.95 -28.92
C ARG A 364 -16.01 -16.69 -28.14
N LEU A 365 -16.58 -15.53 -28.44
CA LEU A 365 -16.22 -14.29 -27.76
C LEU A 365 -17.02 -14.10 -26.48
N GLY A 366 -18.29 -14.51 -26.43
CA GLY A 366 -19.16 -14.27 -25.29
C GLY A 366 -19.11 -15.32 -24.17
N LEU A 367 -19.48 -14.88 -22.97
CA LEU A 367 -19.85 -15.69 -21.82
C LEU A 367 -21.22 -15.23 -21.30
N PRO A 368 -21.99 -16.10 -20.63
CA PRO A 368 -23.28 -15.72 -20.07
C PRO A 368 -23.08 -14.56 -19.10
N PRO A 369 -23.70 -13.39 -19.32
CA PRO A 369 -23.56 -12.26 -18.42
C PRO A 369 -24.06 -12.64 -17.01
N GLN A 370 -23.53 -11.98 -15.98
CA GLN A 370 -23.94 -12.26 -14.60
C GLN A 370 -25.45 -12.25 -14.44
N ASN A 371 -26.01 -13.40 -14.06
CA ASN A 371 -27.33 -13.42 -13.47
C ASN A 371 -27.26 -12.69 -12.12
N LEU A 372 -28.32 -11.96 -11.77
CA LEU A 372 -28.49 -11.17 -10.55
C LEU A 372 -28.37 -11.96 -9.22
N SER A 373 -28.01 -13.24 -9.28
CA SER A 373 -27.66 -14.09 -8.14
C SER A 373 -26.30 -13.79 -7.54
N ASN A 374 -25.40 -13.13 -8.28
CA ASN A 374 -24.12 -12.69 -7.68
C ASN A 374 -24.25 -11.45 -6.80
N PHE A 375 -25.26 -10.62 -7.06
CA PHE A 375 -25.58 -9.45 -6.25
C PHE A 375 -26.96 -9.64 -5.67
N SER A 376 -27.08 -10.34 -4.55
CA SER A 376 -28.26 -10.23 -3.68
C SER A 376 -28.34 -8.90 -2.93
N GLY A 377 -27.43 -7.96 -3.19
CA GLY A 377 -27.16 -6.82 -2.30
C GLY A 377 -26.25 -7.19 -1.14
N LEU A 378 -25.70 -8.42 -1.12
CA LEU A 378 -24.74 -8.91 -0.13
C LEU A 378 -23.63 -9.69 -0.84
N THR A 379 -22.39 -9.27 -0.65
CA THR A 379 -21.19 -10.01 -1.03
C THR A 379 -20.10 -9.81 0.02
N PHE A 380 -18.92 -10.36 -0.20
CA PHE A 380 -17.76 -10.03 0.60
C PHE A 380 -16.47 -10.05 -0.20
N ALA A 381 -15.48 -9.33 0.32
CA ALA A 381 -14.09 -9.40 -0.10
C ALA A 381 -13.26 -10.11 0.96
N SER A 382 -12.14 -10.69 0.53
CA SER A 382 -11.07 -11.15 1.40
C SER A 382 -9.74 -10.54 0.95
N ASN A 383 -8.92 -10.10 1.89
CA ASN A 383 -7.57 -9.61 1.65
C ASN A 383 -6.58 -10.48 2.44
N GLY A 384 -5.56 -10.98 1.75
CA GLY A 384 -4.67 -12.04 2.23
C GLY A 384 -5.14 -13.42 1.78
N ASN A 385 -4.19 -14.26 1.40
CA ASN A 385 -4.45 -15.60 0.87
C ASN A 385 -3.39 -16.61 1.33
N CYS A 386 -2.67 -16.34 2.43
CA CYS A 386 -1.59 -17.20 2.92
C CYS A 386 -1.96 -17.79 4.28
N SER A 387 -1.73 -19.09 4.44
CA SER A 387 -1.90 -19.77 5.74
C SER A 387 -1.01 -19.15 6.82
N ALA A 388 -1.31 -19.34 8.11
CA ALA A 388 -0.58 -18.74 9.24
C ALA A 388 -0.47 -17.19 9.23
N THR A 389 -1.13 -16.50 8.30
CA THR A 389 -1.33 -15.05 8.31
C THR A 389 -2.82 -14.73 8.36
N PRO A 390 -3.26 -13.69 9.11
CA PRO A 390 -4.67 -13.38 9.20
C PRO A 390 -5.24 -12.84 7.87
N VAL A 391 -6.26 -13.50 7.34
CA VAL A 391 -7.05 -13.03 6.21
C VAL A 391 -8.11 -12.05 6.72
N GLN A 392 -8.14 -10.85 6.13
CA GLN A 392 -9.14 -9.84 6.44
C GLN A 392 -10.36 -10.01 5.54
N PHE A 393 -11.54 -10.10 6.12
CA PHE A 393 -12.80 -10.14 5.37
C PHE A 393 -13.54 -8.82 5.50
N GLU A 394 -14.27 -8.44 4.46
CA GLU A 394 -15.11 -7.24 4.45
C GLU A 394 -16.47 -7.59 3.83
N MET A 395 -17.54 -7.49 4.62
CA MET A 395 -18.90 -7.53 4.09
C MET A 395 -19.11 -6.30 3.20
N ILE A 396 -19.65 -6.55 2.01
CA ILE A 396 -20.00 -5.51 1.04
C ILE A 396 -21.49 -5.63 0.76
N THR A 397 -22.19 -4.51 0.87
CA THR A 397 -23.63 -4.44 0.64
C THR A 397 -24.00 -3.10 0.04
N ASN A 398 -25.09 -3.08 -0.72
CA ASN A 398 -25.66 -1.88 -1.32
C ASN A 398 -26.66 -1.15 -0.41
N SER A 399 -26.77 -1.55 0.86
CA SER A 399 -27.67 -0.93 1.82
C SER A 399 -26.96 -0.55 3.12
N ALA A 400 -27.24 0.64 3.63
CA ALA A 400 -26.79 1.06 4.95
C ALA A 400 -27.60 0.39 6.09
N ASN A 401 -28.76 -0.20 5.80
CA ASN A 401 -29.61 -0.85 6.79
C ASN A 401 -29.30 -2.35 6.89
N VAL A 402 -28.23 -2.67 7.64
CA VAL A 402 -27.85 -4.06 7.93
C VAL A 402 -28.07 -4.37 9.41
N THR A 403 -28.75 -5.47 9.67
CA THR A 403 -28.89 -6.06 11.00
C THR A 403 -28.46 -7.53 10.94
N GLY A 404 -28.01 -8.10 12.06
CA GLY A 404 -27.68 -9.53 12.16
C GLY A 404 -26.67 -10.04 11.13
N ILE A 405 -25.37 -9.91 11.42
CA ILE A 405 -24.28 -10.44 10.58
C ILE A 405 -23.81 -11.77 11.17
N SER A 406 -23.54 -12.76 10.32
CA SER A 406 -22.95 -14.04 10.70
C SER A 406 -22.03 -14.55 9.59
N TRP A 407 -20.79 -14.84 9.97
CA TRP A 407 -19.78 -15.49 9.15
C TRP A 407 -19.58 -16.93 9.59
N ASP A 408 -19.34 -17.80 8.62
CA ASP A 408 -18.76 -19.13 8.77
C ASP A 408 -17.58 -19.20 7.79
N PHE A 409 -16.36 -19.36 8.29
CA PHE A 409 -15.17 -19.35 7.44
C PHE A 409 -14.90 -20.70 6.77
N GLY A 410 -15.77 -21.70 6.96
CA GLY A 410 -15.61 -23.04 6.37
C GLY A 410 -14.39 -23.80 6.89
N ASN A 411 -13.82 -23.37 8.02
CA ASN A 411 -12.63 -23.89 8.67
C ASN A 411 -12.94 -24.39 10.10
N PRO A 412 -13.61 -25.54 10.24
CA PRO A 412 -14.02 -26.06 11.55
C PRO A 412 -12.84 -26.36 12.49
N ALA A 413 -11.64 -26.58 11.97
CA ALA A 413 -10.44 -26.79 12.77
C ALA A 413 -10.09 -25.58 13.64
N SER A 414 -10.52 -24.37 13.27
CA SER A 414 -10.36 -23.15 14.06
C SER A 414 -11.35 -23.03 15.24
N GLY A 415 -12.24 -24.01 15.44
CA GLY A 415 -13.18 -24.03 16.57
C GLY A 415 -14.08 -22.80 16.62
N ALA A 416 -14.13 -22.12 17.78
CA ALA A 416 -14.96 -20.92 17.96
C ALA A 416 -14.57 -19.76 17.01
N ALA A 417 -13.31 -19.71 16.56
CA ALA A 417 -12.84 -18.71 15.62
C ALA A 417 -13.34 -18.96 14.18
N ASN A 418 -13.97 -20.11 13.88
CA ASN A 418 -14.56 -20.37 12.57
C ASN A 418 -15.79 -19.48 12.25
N SER A 419 -16.18 -18.60 13.16
CA SER A 419 -17.35 -17.73 12.96
C SER A 419 -17.09 -16.33 13.48
N SER A 420 -17.85 -15.37 12.95
CA SER A 420 -17.83 -13.99 13.42
C SER A 420 -19.18 -13.31 13.17
N ASN A 421 -19.44 -12.20 13.85
CA ASN A 421 -20.66 -11.41 13.72
C ASN A 421 -20.41 -9.93 13.44
N VAL A 422 -19.17 -9.57 13.10
CA VAL A 422 -18.80 -8.20 12.72
C VAL A 422 -18.69 -8.05 11.21
N ALA A 423 -18.85 -6.84 10.69
CA ALA A 423 -18.80 -6.58 9.24
C ALA A 423 -17.40 -6.75 8.63
N LYS A 424 -16.34 -6.57 9.43
CA LYS A 424 -14.93 -6.65 8.99
C LYS A 424 -14.11 -7.59 9.87
N PRO A 425 -14.36 -8.92 9.84
CA PRO A 425 -13.64 -9.83 10.70
C PRO A 425 -12.27 -10.19 10.12
N SER A 426 -11.37 -10.62 11.00
CA SER A 426 -10.12 -11.28 10.62
C SER A 426 -10.20 -12.75 10.98
N HIS A 427 -9.68 -13.62 10.12
CA HIS A 427 -9.60 -15.06 10.38
C HIS A 427 -8.24 -15.64 10.03
N LEU A 428 -7.74 -16.54 10.87
CA LEU A 428 -6.47 -17.23 10.67
C LEU A 428 -6.70 -18.66 10.17
N PHE A 429 -6.27 -18.94 8.95
CA PHE A 429 -6.23 -20.29 8.39
C PHE A 429 -4.87 -20.91 8.66
N THR A 430 -4.82 -22.06 9.34
CA THR A 430 -3.54 -22.71 9.72
C THR A 430 -3.00 -23.68 8.66
N ALA A 431 -3.79 -23.96 7.62
CA ALA A 431 -3.41 -24.85 6.53
C ALA A 431 -3.83 -24.26 5.20
N GLU A 432 -3.06 -24.56 4.15
CA GLU A 432 -3.46 -24.30 2.78
C GLU A 432 -4.70 -25.12 2.40
N GLY A 433 -5.45 -24.64 1.41
CA GLY A 433 -6.65 -25.28 0.94
C GLY A 433 -7.69 -24.28 0.46
N THR A 434 -8.79 -24.82 -0.07
CA THR A 434 -9.93 -24.01 -0.50
C THR A 434 -11.04 -24.14 0.54
N TYR A 435 -11.44 -23.00 1.12
CA TYR A 435 -12.44 -22.92 2.17
C TYR A 435 -13.73 -22.29 1.65
N THR A 436 -14.87 -22.91 1.94
CA THR A 436 -16.18 -22.38 1.58
C THR A 436 -16.64 -21.39 2.64
N VAL A 437 -16.37 -20.10 2.43
CA VAL A 437 -16.76 -19.03 3.35
C VAL A 437 -18.19 -18.60 3.07
N THR A 438 -19.01 -18.54 4.13
CA THR A 438 -20.40 -18.14 4.07
C THR A 438 -20.67 -16.93 4.95
N LEU A 439 -21.26 -15.90 4.35
CA LEU A 439 -21.74 -14.69 5.00
C LEU A 439 -23.27 -14.68 4.96
N LYS A 440 -23.90 -14.45 6.11
CA LYS A 440 -25.32 -14.17 6.24
C LYS A 440 -25.50 -12.78 6.84
N ALA A 441 -26.41 -11.99 6.27
CA ALA A 441 -26.77 -10.68 6.82
C ALA A 441 -28.25 -10.38 6.58
N VAL A 442 -28.90 -9.66 7.50
CA VAL A 442 -30.26 -9.12 7.27
C VAL A 442 -30.14 -7.71 6.70
N VAL A 443 -30.37 -7.59 5.39
CA VAL A 443 -30.23 -6.34 4.63
C VAL A 443 -31.62 -5.83 4.27
N GLY A 444 -31.97 -4.61 4.71
CA GLY A 444 -33.29 -4.03 4.45
C GLY A 444 -34.47 -4.88 4.98
N GLY A 445 -34.24 -5.66 6.04
CA GLY A 445 -35.23 -6.58 6.62
C GLY A 445 -35.29 -7.97 5.98
N THR A 446 -34.49 -8.23 4.94
CA THR A 446 -34.43 -9.53 4.26
C THR A 446 -33.16 -10.27 4.63
N LEU A 447 -33.26 -11.54 5.04
CA LEU A 447 -32.08 -12.39 5.27
C LEU A 447 -31.47 -12.79 3.93
N LEU A 448 -30.21 -12.40 3.71
CA LEU A 448 -29.42 -12.74 2.56
C LEU A 448 -28.26 -13.67 2.97
N THR A 449 -27.84 -14.53 2.05
CA THR A 449 -26.70 -15.44 2.25
C THR A 449 -25.81 -15.37 1.01
N LYS A 450 -24.52 -15.15 1.21
CA LYS A 450 -23.48 -15.27 0.18
C LYS A 450 -22.50 -16.36 0.60
N THR A 451 -22.13 -17.21 -0.35
CA THR A 451 -21.06 -18.20 -0.20
C THR A 451 -20.03 -17.96 -1.30
N ALA A 452 -18.75 -18.04 -0.98
CA ALA A 452 -17.66 -18.05 -1.97
C ALA A 452 -16.53 -18.99 -1.53
N GLN A 453 -15.77 -19.51 -2.50
CA GLN A 453 -14.55 -20.26 -2.23
C GLN A 453 -13.40 -19.28 -2.00
N VAL A 454 -12.67 -19.45 -0.89
CA VAL A 454 -11.47 -18.67 -0.57
C VAL A 454 -10.30 -19.62 -0.58
N SER A 455 -9.37 -19.41 -1.51
CA SER A 455 -8.17 -20.24 -1.62
C SER A 455 -7.05 -19.66 -0.76
N ILE A 456 -6.53 -20.49 0.14
CA ILE A 456 -5.42 -20.21 1.04
C ILE A 456 -4.21 -21.01 0.57
N LEU A 457 -3.14 -20.30 0.28
CA LEU A 457 -1.85 -20.80 -0.17
C LEU A 457 -0.98 -21.17 1.02
N ARG A 458 -0.01 -22.07 0.78
CA ARG A 458 1.01 -22.41 1.76
C ARG A 458 1.85 -21.18 2.12
N SER A 459 1.99 -20.93 3.41
CA SER A 459 3.03 -20.01 3.88
C SER A 459 4.40 -20.68 3.86
N PRO A 460 5.48 -19.89 3.92
CA PRO A 460 6.82 -20.44 4.07
C PRO A 460 6.91 -21.37 5.29
N ASP A 461 7.61 -22.48 5.13
CA ASP A 461 7.89 -23.44 6.20
C ASP A 461 9.02 -22.93 7.11
N GLY A 462 9.92 -22.10 6.57
CA GLY A 462 11.01 -21.49 7.31
C GLY A 462 10.57 -20.49 8.38
N ALA A 463 11.34 -20.41 9.46
CA ALA A 463 11.10 -19.48 10.57
C ALA A 463 12.34 -18.61 10.78
N LEU A 464 12.17 -17.29 10.71
CA LEU A 464 13.29 -16.35 10.85
C LEU A 464 13.98 -16.46 12.21
N HIS A 465 15.30 -16.56 12.17
CA HIS A 465 16.20 -16.41 13.31
C HIS A 465 17.51 -15.71 12.88
N ASP A 466 18.33 -15.32 13.85
CA ASP A 466 19.62 -14.64 13.62
C ASP A 466 19.55 -13.43 12.68
N VAL A 467 18.48 -12.64 12.82
CA VAL A 467 18.29 -11.37 12.13
C VAL A 467 19.16 -10.30 12.79
N VAL A 468 20.33 -10.05 12.21
CA VAL A 468 21.39 -9.23 12.84
C VAL A 468 22.03 -8.25 11.86
N ALA A 469 22.63 -7.21 12.42
CA ALA A 469 23.53 -6.27 11.74
C ALA A 469 24.97 -6.57 12.15
N ASP A 470 25.90 -6.64 11.19
CA ASP A 470 27.33 -6.84 11.47
C ASP A 470 27.93 -5.69 12.30
N LYS A 471 27.39 -4.47 12.11
CA LYS A 471 27.71 -3.25 12.84
C LYS A 471 26.41 -2.58 13.31
N PRO A 472 25.89 -2.97 14.49
CA PRO A 472 24.62 -2.42 14.99
C PRO A 472 24.74 -0.94 15.45
N ILE A 473 25.96 -0.44 15.64
CA ILE A 473 26.24 0.95 16.02
C ILE A 473 27.19 1.57 14.98
N LEU A 474 26.82 2.73 14.46
CA LEU A 474 27.62 3.56 13.57
C LEU A 474 28.02 4.87 14.26
N CYS A 475 29.33 5.11 14.38
CA CYS A 475 29.89 6.36 14.91
C CYS A 475 30.04 7.45 13.85
N GLU A 476 30.10 7.05 12.58
CA GLU A 476 30.24 7.91 11.41
C GLU A 476 29.37 7.35 10.27
N PRO A 477 29.04 8.15 9.24
CA PRO A 477 28.24 7.65 8.13
C PRO A 477 28.87 6.42 7.46
N GLY A 478 28.10 5.35 7.29
CA GLY A 478 28.64 4.08 6.83
C GLY A 478 27.59 3.08 6.35
N LYS A 479 28.07 2.00 5.75
CA LYS A 479 27.24 0.86 5.34
C LYS A 479 27.31 -0.26 6.38
N VAL A 480 26.24 -1.05 6.45
CA VAL A 480 26.09 -2.19 7.35
C VAL A 480 25.66 -3.41 6.54
N ASN A 481 26.18 -4.59 6.86
CA ASN A 481 25.65 -5.84 6.34
C ASN A 481 24.62 -6.39 7.30
N LEU A 482 23.42 -6.63 6.78
CA LEU A 482 22.33 -7.28 7.48
C LEU A 482 22.28 -8.74 7.02
N SER A 483 22.03 -9.64 7.96
CA SER A 483 21.86 -11.07 7.68
C SER A 483 20.66 -11.63 8.43
N ALA A 484 20.06 -12.65 7.86
CA ALA A 484 18.97 -13.41 8.45
C ALA A 484 19.11 -14.89 8.07
N GLU A 485 18.66 -15.77 8.96
CA GLU A 485 18.63 -17.22 8.76
C GLU A 485 17.21 -17.79 8.94
N GLY A 486 17.02 -19.07 8.59
CA GLY A 486 15.77 -19.80 8.81
C GLY A 486 14.94 -20.16 7.57
N ALA A 487 15.31 -19.70 6.38
CA ALA A 487 14.69 -20.13 5.13
C ALA A 487 15.03 -21.61 4.81
N THR A 488 14.07 -22.34 4.25
CA THR A 488 14.19 -23.76 3.91
C THR A 488 13.97 -24.02 2.43
N GLY A 489 14.55 -25.11 1.90
CA GLY A 489 14.35 -25.51 0.50
C GLY A 489 14.69 -24.40 -0.51
N SER A 490 13.70 -23.95 -1.27
CA SER A 490 13.83 -22.89 -2.29
C SER A 490 13.43 -21.50 -1.81
N GLU A 491 13.12 -21.32 -0.53
CA GLU A 491 12.69 -20.05 0.05
C GLU A 491 13.81 -18.99 0.00
N LYS A 492 13.39 -17.72 0.02
CA LYS A 492 14.27 -16.54 -0.07
C LYS A 492 13.89 -15.50 0.97
N TYR A 493 14.76 -14.51 1.18
CA TYR A 493 14.53 -13.42 2.11
C TYR A 493 14.17 -12.16 1.35
N ASN A 494 13.04 -11.55 1.68
CA ASN A 494 12.65 -10.24 1.17
C ASN A 494 13.03 -9.18 2.20
N TRP A 495 13.80 -8.18 1.78
CA TRP A 495 14.23 -7.05 2.60
C TRP A 495 13.39 -5.81 2.32
N TYR A 496 13.07 -5.06 3.37
CA TYR A 496 12.25 -3.86 3.32
C TYR A 496 12.92 -2.72 4.08
N ASP A 497 12.65 -1.49 3.65
CA ASP A 497 13.10 -0.30 4.34
C ASP A 497 12.26 0.01 5.59
N GLN A 498 12.62 1.08 6.30
CA GLN A 498 11.91 1.54 7.48
C GLN A 498 10.43 1.89 7.22
N GLY A 499 10.09 2.29 5.99
CA GLY A 499 8.72 2.58 5.56
C GLY A 499 7.92 1.33 5.16
N GLY A 500 8.55 0.15 5.15
CA GLY A 500 7.95 -1.10 4.71
C GLY A 500 7.95 -1.29 3.19
N ALA A 501 8.67 -0.46 2.44
CA ALA A 501 8.80 -0.64 1.00
C ALA A 501 9.78 -1.77 0.68
N PHE A 502 9.42 -2.62 -0.28
CA PHE A 502 10.28 -3.72 -0.73
C PHE A 502 11.56 -3.18 -1.38
N ILE A 503 12.71 -3.68 -0.94
CA ILE A 503 14.03 -3.32 -1.47
C ILE A 503 14.50 -4.40 -2.46
N ILE A 504 14.68 -5.62 -1.95
CA ILE A 504 15.34 -6.70 -2.70
C ILE A 504 15.04 -8.07 -2.10
N GLN A 505 15.06 -9.10 -2.95
CA GLN A 505 15.05 -10.50 -2.55
C GLN A 505 16.45 -11.10 -2.63
N THR A 506 16.91 -11.78 -1.57
CA THR A 506 18.25 -12.38 -1.49
C THR A 506 18.23 -13.79 -0.91
N ALA A 507 19.41 -14.41 -0.83
CA ALA A 507 19.60 -15.71 -0.18
C ALA A 507 19.91 -15.62 1.33
N GLY A 508 19.92 -14.42 1.93
CA GLY A 508 20.10 -14.25 3.38
C GLY A 508 20.73 -12.93 3.82
N ALA A 509 21.56 -12.31 2.98
CA ALA A 509 22.27 -11.07 3.34
C ALA A 509 21.86 -9.87 2.47
N TYR A 510 22.02 -8.67 3.02
CA TYR A 510 21.77 -7.39 2.35
C TYR A 510 22.73 -6.30 2.88
N GLU A 511 23.42 -5.58 1.99
CA GLU A 511 24.25 -4.42 2.35
C GLU A 511 23.42 -3.13 2.23
N THR A 512 23.38 -2.34 3.30
CA THR A 512 22.65 -1.07 3.31
C THR A 512 23.32 0.01 2.43
N PRO A 513 22.60 1.05 2.01
CA PRO A 513 23.20 2.32 1.63
C PRO A 513 24.01 2.94 2.77
N VAL A 514 24.70 4.05 2.49
CA VAL A 514 25.38 4.83 3.53
C VAL A 514 24.32 5.45 4.46
N LEU A 515 24.37 5.09 5.73
CA LEU A 515 23.46 5.56 6.77
C LEU A 515 24.12 6.68 7.56
N SER A 516 23.37 7.74 7.85
CA SER A 516 23.77 8.89 8.68
C SER A 516 22.72 9.25 9.72
N ALA A 517 21.82 8.33 10.03
CA ALA A 517 20.76 8.44 11.00
C ALA A 517 20.31 7.05 11.47
N ASN A 518 19.61 6.99 12.61
CA ASN A 518 18.99 5.75 13.09
C ASN A 518 18.07 5.20 12.02
N THR A 519 18.29 3.94 11.65
CA THR A 519 17.56 3.31 10.55
C THR A 519 17.15 1.92 10.96
N SER A 520 15.91 1.55 10.64
CA SER A 520 15.41 0.19 10.81
C SER A 520 15.20 -0.46 9.45
N TYR A 521 15.46 -1.75 9.35
CA TYR A 521 15.09 -2.59 8.22
C TYR A 521 14.23 -3.74 8.69
N PHE A 522 13.50 -4.34 7.76
CA PHE A 522 12.71 -5.53 8.01
C PHE A 522 13.05 -6.63 7.02
N VAL A 523 12.93 -7.87 7.47
CA VAL A 523 13.11 -9.06 6.64
C VAL A 523 11.95 -10.03 6.84
N SER A 524 11.47 -10.66 5.76
CA SER A 524 10.55 -11.79 5.77
C SER A 524 11.10 -12.95 4.94
N ILE A 525 10.68 -14.18 5.25
CA ILE A 525 10.91 -15.34 4.36
C ILE A 525 9.77 -15.37 3.34
N SER A 526 10.09 -15.71 2.09
CA SER A 526 9.14 -15.88 0.99
C SER A 526 9.36 -17.22 0.28
N ASN A 527 8.27 -17.88 -0.08
CA ASN A 527 8.28 -19.07 -0.95
C ASN A 527 7.93 -18.73 -2.41
N GLY A 528 7.89 -17.44 -2.76
CA GLY A 528 7.52 -16.92 -4.08
C GLY A 528 6.04 -16.56 -4.22
N ASN A 529 5.14 -17.18 -3.44
CA ASN A 529 3.70 -16.90 -3.45
C ASN A 529 3.23 -16.20 -2.17
N CYS A 530 3.80 -16.60 -1.04
CA CYS A 530 3.48 -16.11 0.30
C CYS A 530 4.72 -15.60 1.01
N GLU A 531 4.51 -14.71 1.97
CA GLU A 531 5.53 -14.19 2.87
C GLU A 531 5.15 -14.46 4.32
N GLY A 532 6.15 -14.80 5.12
CA GLY A 532 6.01 -14.92 6.57
C GLY A 532 5.98 -13.58 7.30
N GLU A 533 5.94 -13.64 8.63
CA GLU A 533 6.03 -12.46 9.49
C GLU A 533 7.37 -11.73 9.29
N LYS A 534 7.32 -10.40 9.33
CA LYS A 534 8.51 -9.55 9.21
C LYS A 534 9.20 -9.43 10.57
N GLN A 535 10.51 -9.62 10.61
CA GLN A 535 11.34 -9.29 11.78
C GLN A 535 12.15 -8.02 11.52
N LYS A 536 12.35 -7.21 12.57
CA LYS A 536 13.04 -5.92 12.51
C LYS A 536 14.52 -6.07 12.90
N VAL A 537 15.39 -5.36 12.20
CA VAL A 537 16.78 -5.10 12.61
C VAL A 537 17.02 -3.59 12.68
N ASP A 538 17.57 -3.13 13.81
CA ASP A 538 17.84 -1.71 14.07
C ASP A 538 19.34 -1.42 13.95
N ILE A 539 19.68 -0.31 13.29
CA ILE A 539 21.02 0.26 13.24
C ILE A 539 20.97 1.62 13.96
N LEU A 540 21.77 1.76 15.00
CA LEU A 540 21.91 2.98 15.78
C LEU A 540 23.02 3.86 15.20
N TYR A 541 22.69 5.08 14.80
CA TYR A 541 23.67 6.10 14.43
C TYR A 541 23.91 7.02 15.64
N ALA A 542 25.08 6.88 16.26
CA ALA A 542 25.41 7.53 17.53
C ALA A 542 26.79 8.21 17.48
N PRO A 543 26.96 9.26 16.64
CA PRO A 543 28.21 10.02 16.64
C PRO A 543 28.47 10.63 18.03
N ALA A 544 29.73 10.64 18.43
CA ALA A 544 30.14 11.41 19.60
C ALA A 544 30.28 12.89 19.23
N ILE A 545 30.24 13.75 20.26
CA ILE A 545 30.43 15.19 20.12
C ILE A 545 31.61 15.57 21.00
N ALA A 546 32.54 16.34 20.45
CA ALA A 546 33.61 16.98 21.20
C ALA A 546 33.54 18.49 20.99
N GLU A 547 33.32 19.22 22.08
CA GLU A 547 33.31 20.67 22.11
C GLU A 547 34.13 21.15 23.29
N ILE A 548 34.94 22.19 23.08
CA ILE A 548 35.76 22.79 24.13
C ILE A 548 35.33 24.24 24.33
N THR A 549 34.98 24.61 25.55
CA THR A 549 34.81 26.00 25.99
C THR A 549 36.00 26.38 26.87
N ALA A 550 36.75 27.41 26.47
CA ALA A 550 37.82 27.98 27.29
C ALA A 550 37.32 29.27 27.97
N SER A 551 37.66 29.47 29.25
CA SER A 551 37.32 30.72 29.97
C SER A 551 37.99 31.95 29.33
N ASN A 552 39.16 31.76 28.71
CA ASN A 552 39.86 32.76 27.90
C ASN A 552 40.85 32.05 26.98
N THR A 553 41.00 32.48 25.72
CA THR A 553 41.99 31.91 24.79
C THR A 553 43.28 32.71 24.73
N ILE A 554 43.32 33.89 25.37
CA ILE A 554 44.49 34.77 25.43
C ILE A 554 44.70 35.22 26.88
N ILE A 555 45.75 34.72 27.51
CA ILE A 555 46.07 34.98 28.92
C ILE A 555 47.45 35.64 29.06
N ASN A 556 47.70 36.30 30.18
CA ASN A 556 49.05 36.74 30.55
C ASN A 556 49.86 35.57 31.10
N LEU A 557 51.19 35.66 31.00
CA LEU A 557 52.10 34.68 31.58
C LEU A 557 51.85 34.51 33.09
N GLY A 558 51.69 33.25 33.53
CA GLY A 558 51.39 32.91 34.93
C GLY A 558 49.90 32.87 35.29
N GLU A 559 49.00 33.29 34.40
CA GLU A 559 47.55 33.12 34.58
C GLU A 559 47.11 31.68 34.25
N SER A 560 45.97 31.27 34.81
CA SER A 560 45.32 29.99 34.52
C SER A 560 44.06 30.19 33.67
N VAL A 561 43.76 29.19 32.82
CA VAL A 561 42.54 29.10 32.04
C VAL A 561 41.82 27.80 32.37
N THR A 562 40.49 27.85 32.49
CA THR A 562 39.66 26.66 32.63
C THR A 562 39.16 26.23 31.25
N LEU A 563 39.38 24.96 30.90
CA LEU A 563 38.82 24.31 29.71
C LEU A 563 37.69 23.37 30.15
N THR A 564 36.54 23.50 29.52
CA THR A 564 35.35 22.68 29.83
C THR A 564 34.88 21.99 28.57
N ALA A 565 34.78 20.67 28.63
CA ALA A 565 34.17 19.82 27.61
C ALA A 565 32.64 19.82 27.70
N ASN A 566 31.98 19.43 26.60
CA ASN A 566 30.58 19.02 26.62
C ASN A 566 30.32 17.80 27.54
N ASN A 567 29.06 17.44 27.74
CA ASN A 567 28.73 16.20 28.45
C ASN A 567 29.09 14.98 27.57
N ALA A 568 29.90 14.07 28.12
CA ALA A 568 30.32 12.81 27.50
C ALA A 568 30.51 11.75 28.60
N SER A 569 30.63 10.48 28.21
CA SER A 569 30.85 9.37 29.14
C SER A 569 32.29 9.28 29.61
N ALA A 570 33.25 9.64 28.76
CA ALA A 570 34.66 9.75 29.11
C ALA A 570 35.34 10.90 28.37
N TYR A 571 36.46 11.36 28.93
CA TYR A 571 37.26 12.48 28.43
C TYR A 571 38.74 12.09 28.38
N SER A 572 39.47 12.61 27.40
CA SER A 572 40.92 12.51 27.31
C SER A 572 41.48 13.79 26.73
N TRP A 573 42.25 14.54 27.52
CA TRP A 573 42.94 15.77 27.13
C TRP A 573 44.42 15.50 26.86
N SER A 574 44.95 16.12 25.81
CA SER A 574 46.37 16.04 25.46
C SER A 574 46.87 17.34 24.83
N PRO A 575 48.15 17.72 24.97
CA PRO A 575 49.13 17.11 25.87
C PRO A 575 48.77 17.37 27.34
N ALA A 576 49.29 16.55 28.26
CA ALA A 576 49.12 16.74 29.71
C ALA A 576 49.87 17.98 30.25
N THR A 577 50.79 18.54 29.46
CA THR A 577 51.62 19.68 29.85
C THR A 577 50.76 20.86 30.30
N TYR A 578 51.06 21.39 31.48
CA TYR A 578 50.36 22.51 32.14
C TYR A 578 48.93 22.26 32.60
N LEU A 579 48.36 21.07 32.39
CA LEU A 579 47.04 20.68 32.89
C LEU A 579 47.11 20.11 34.31
N ASP A 580 46.07 20.36 35.10
CA ASP A 580 45.87 19.75 36.42
C ASP A 580 45.35 18.30 36.34
N ASN A 581 44.58 17.99 35.31
CA ASN A 581 44.06 16.65 35.00
C ASN A 581 43.89 16.45 33.49
N THR A 582 43.75 15.20 33.05
CA THR A 582 43.58 14.81 31.64
C THR A 582 42.31 14.01 31.35
N ASP A 583 41.51 13.62 32.34
CA ASP A 583 40.37 12.70 32.15
C ASP A 583 39.02 13.23 32.70
N THR A 584 38.99 14.49 33.16
CA THR A 584 37.77 15.13 33.66
C THR A 584 37.13 16.05 32.62
N ARG A 585 35.82 16.29 32.78
CA ARG A 585 35.06 17.23 31.95
C ARG A 585 35.65 18.64 31.97
N THR A 586 36.11 19.07 33.15
CA THR A 586 36.72 20.38 33.36
C THR A 586 38.16 20.19 33.81
N VAL A 587 39.07 20.91 33.17
CA VAL A 587 40.51 20.92 33.48
C VAL A 587 41.00 22.36 33.53
N THR A 588 42.03 22.62 34.34
CA THR A 588 42.68 23.92 34.48
C THR A 588 44.08 23.84 33.88
N SER A 589 44.38 24.75 32.96
CA SER A 589 45.71 24.91 32.36
C SER A 589 46.39 26.15 32.92
N THR A 590 47.67 26.06 33.32
CA THR A 590 48.52 27.22 33.68
C THR A 590 49.74 27.27 32.76
N PRO A 591 49.58 27.63 31.48
CA PRO A 591 50.61 27.49 30.49
C PRO A 591 51.65 28.61 30.54
N LEU A 592 52.93 28.25 30.40
CA LEU A 592 54.05 29.21 30.35
C LEU A 592 54.44 29.59 28.91
N SER A 593 53.83 28.95 27.92
CA SER A 593 54.01 29.20 26.48
C SER A 593 52.72 28.86 25.75
N ASN A 594 52.57 29.29 24.49
CA ASN A 594 51.42 28.89 23.68
C ASN A 594 51.27 27.35 23.66
N VAL A 595 50.05 26.86 23.80
CA VAL A 595 49.75 25.42 23.82
C VAL A 595 48.42 25.16 23.12
N THR A 596 48.37 24.10 22.32
CA THR A 596 47.13 23.59 21.73
C THR A 596 46.75 22.31 22.43
N TYR A 597 45.56 22.29 23.03
CA TYR A 597 44.98 21.11 23.64
C TYR A 597 44.03 20.42 22.67
N LYS A 598 44.08 19.09 22.65
CA LYS A 598 43.16 18.19 21.99
C LYS A 598 42.33 17.46 23.04
N LEU A 599 41.01 17.55 22.91
CA LEU A 599 40.03 16.79 23.64
C LEU A 599 39.56 15.62 22.77
N THR A 600 39.57 14.41 23.32
CA THR A 600 38.83 13.26 22.81
C THR A 600 37.70 12.95 23.78
N THR A 601 36.46 12.93 23.31
CA THR A 601 35.28 12.52 24.09
C THR A 601 34.81 11.15 23.65
N THR A 602 34.29 10.35 24.58
CA THR A 602 33.62 9.07 24.28
C THR A 602 32.18 9.14 24.77
N ASN A 603 31.21 8.73 23.94
CA ASN A 603 29.81 8.65 24.35
C ASN A 603 29.47 7.28 24.97
N THR A 604 28.21 7.05 25.33
CA THR A 604 27.76 5.78 25.95
C THR A 604 27.79 4.57 25.01
N ASN A 605 28.01 4.78 23.71
CA ASN A 605 28.06 3.75 22.67
C ASN A 605 29.50 3.52 22.19
N ASP A 606 30.49 3.92 22.98
CA ASP A 606 31.93 3.83 22.69
C ASP A 606 32.41 4.58 21.44
N CYS A 607 31.57 5.43 20.85
CA CYS A 607 31.98 6.31 19.77
C CYS A 607 32.83 7.46 20.30
N THR A 608 33.84 7.86 19.53
CA THR A 608 34.77 8.93 19.91
C THR A 608 34.77 10.09 18.94
N GLN A 609 34.96 11.32 19.44
CA GLN A 609 35.14 12.51 18.62
C GLN A 609 36.26 13.37 19.19
N GLU A 610 36.93 14.15 18.33
CA GLU A 610 38.03 15.04 18.73
C GLU A 610 37.70 16.52 18.47
N ALA A 611 38.23 17.39 19.33
CA ALA A 611 38.24 18.84 19.17
C ALA A 611 39.55 19.43 19.68
N THR A 612 39.93 20.62 19.21
CA THR A 612 41.15 21.31 19.65
C THR A 612 40.90 22.76 20.07
N VAL A 613 41.66 23.24 21.04
CA VAL A 613 41.68 24.66 21.46
C VAL A 613 43.11 25.16 21.59
N ASN A 614 43.37 26.39 21.13
CA ASN A 614 44.68 27.03 21.24
C ASN A 614 44.64 28.11 22.34
N ILE A 615 45.59 28.05 23.27
CA ILE A 615 45.78 29.03 24.33
C ILE A 615 47.06 29.82 24.02
N ILE A 616 46.88 31.14 23.87
CA ILE A 616 47.96 32.09 23.57
C ILE A 616 48.39 32.76 24.88
N VAL A 617 49.69 32.71 25.17
CA VAL A 617 50.28 33.29 26.37
C VAL A 617 51.03 34.57 26.00
N LYS A 618 50.58 35.71 26.54
CA LYS A 618 51.26 37.00 26.42
C LYS A 618 52.44 37.06 27.39
N SER A 619 53.64 36.82 26.87
CA SER A 619 54.90 36.82 27.63
C SER A 619 55.72 38.11 27.45
N GLU A 620 55.15 39.18 26.88
CA GLU A 620 55.85 40.45 26.74
C GLU A 620 56.06 41.12 28.11
N ILE A 621 57.27 41.63 28.34
CA ILE A 621 57.54 42.48 29.51
C ILE A 621 57.28 43.94 29.18
N THR A 622 56.69 44.67 30.13
CA THR A 622 56.57 46.13 30.08
C THR A 622 57.47 46.70 31.15
N VAL A 623 58.49 47.47 30.74
CA VAL A 623 59.51 48.00 31.64
C VAL A 623 59.16 49.45 31.99
N PRO A 624 58.79 49.76 33.26
CA PRO A 624 58.55 51.14 33.66
C PRO A 624 59.87 51.91 33.67
N ASN A 625 59.80 53.18 33.26
CA ASN A 625 60.95 54.08 33.17
C ASN A 625 61.15 54.94 34.43
N ALA A 626 60.37 54.72 35.49
CA ALA A 626 60.51 55.37 36.79
C ALA A 626 59.94 54.51 37.93
N PHE A 627 60.47 54.68 39.13
CA PHE A 627 59.89 54.19 40.39
C PHE A 627 60.31 55.11 41.56
N SER A 628 59.60 55.02 42.70
CA SER A 628 59.74 55.96 43.82
C SER A 628 60.04 55.24 45.14
N PRO A 629 61.30 54.83 45.39
CA PRO A 629 61.68 54.15 46.63
C PRO A 629 61.77 55.13 47.81
N ASN A 630 60.61 55.51 48.35
CA ASN A 630 60.42 56.44 49.47
C ASN A 630 59.82 55.77 50.73
N ALA A 631 59.59 54.46 50.68
CA ALA A 631 59.01 53.61 51.73
C ALA A 631 57.55 53.96 52.10
N ASP A 632 56.77 54.51 51.16
CA ASP A 632 55.34 54.77 51.35
C ASP A 632 54.45 53.55 51.01
N GLY A 633 55.05 52.44 50.56
CA GLY A 633 54.37 51.22 50.14
C GLY A 633 53.98 51.19 48.66
N VAL A 634 54.25 52.25 47.89
CA VAL A 634 53.85 52.41 46.49
C VAL A 634 55.08 52.62 45.60
N ASN A 635 55.29 51.73 44.63
CA ASN A 635 56.44 51.77 43.70
C ASN A 635 57.81 51.81 44.41
N ASP A 636 57.90 51.21 45.59
CA ASP A 636 59.16 51.11 46.35
C ASP A 636 60.19 50.21 45.67
N TYR A 637 59.73 49.30 44.82
CA TYR A 637 60.56 48.42 44.00
C TYR A 637 60.36 48.71 42.51
N TRP A 638 61.39 48.47 41.72
CA TRP A 638 61.28 48.52 40.27
C TRP A 638 60.61 47.25 39.74
N VAL A 639 59.29 47.29 39.60
CA VAL A 639 58.47 46.14 39.21
C VAL A 639 58.27 46.11 37.69
N ILE A 640 58.74 45.05 37.03
CA ILE A 640 58.55 44.79 35.61
C ILE A 640 57.56 43.62 35.48
N LYS A 641 56.42 43.87 34.84
CA LYS A 641 55.39 42.84 34.66
C LYS A 641 55.93 41.65 33.84
N ASN A 642 55.63 40.42 34.28
CA ASN A 642 55.99 39.13 33.68
C ASN A 642 57.47 38.73 33.78
N ILE A 643 58.37 39.58 34.29
CA ILE A 643 59.81 39.29 34.30
C ILE A 643 60.17 38.13 35.24
N GLU A 644 59.37 37.92 36.29
CA GLU A 644 59.57 36.91 37.32
C GLU A 644 59.34 35.47 36.84
N TYR A 645 58.59 35.30 35.73
CA TYR A 645 58.30 34.02 35.10
C TYR A 645 59.25 33.71 33.92
N LEU A 646 60.14 34.65 33.60
CA LEU A 646 61.09 34.54 32.50
C LEU A 646 62.51 34.43 33.03
N GLU A 647 63.32 33.57 32.42
CA GLU A 647 64.76 33.67 32.61
C GLU A 647 65.22 35.05 32.12
N ASN A 648 65.94 35.78 32.97
CA ASN A 648 66.38 37.12 32.62
C ASN A 648 67.74 37.45 33.26
N TYR A 649 68.45 38.39 32.67
CA TYR A 649 69.61 39.01 33.30
C TYR A 649 69.46 40.52 33.21
N THR A 650 69.32 41.15 34.36
CA THR A 650 68.98 42.57 34.50
C THR A 650 70.15 43.31 35.10
N GLU A 651 70.62 44.35 34.40
CA GLU A 651 71.69 45.25 34.82
C GLU A 651 71.18 46.69 34.83
N ILE A 652 71.62 47.46 35.82
CA ILE A 652 71.29 48.87 35.97
C ILE A 652 72.59 49.63 36.15
N PHE A 653 72.72 50.73 35.42
CA PHE A 653 73.93 51.54 35.30
C PHE A 653 73.66 52.97 35.77
N ASP A 654 74.64 53.58 36.43
CA ASP A 654 74.64 55.02 36.67
C ASP A 654 74.90 55.83 35.38
N ARG A 655 74.86 57.16 35.49
CA ARG A 655 75.11 58.08 34.35
C ARG A 655 76.50 57.95 33.71
N ASN A 656 77.45 57.34 34.42
CA ASN A 656 78.83 57.15 33.95
C ASN A 656 79.04 55.75 33.35
N GLY A 657 77.99 54.90 33.31
CA GLY A 657 78.06 53.54 32.80
C GLY A 657 78.55 52.50 33.82
N SER A 658 78.63 52.85 35.11
CA SER A 658 79.01 51.90 36.17
C SER A 658 77.79 51.08 36.59
N VAL A 659 77.94 49.76 36.72
CA VAL A 659 76.87 48.87 37.20
C VAL A 659 76.57 49.17 38.67
N VAL A 660 75.34 49.58 38.96
CA VAL A 660 74.83 49.83 40.32
C VAL A 660 73.90 48.72 40.82
N TYR A 661 73.40 47.88 39.92
CA TYR A 661 72.66 46.66 40.27
C TYR A 661 72.79 45.64 39.14
N ALA A 662 72.93 44.37 39.50
CA ALA A 662 72.88 43.27 38.55
C ALA A 662 72.25 42.03 39.20
N ALA A 663 71.35 41.36 38.50
CA ALA A 663 70.74 40.13 38.95
C ALA A 663 70.48 39.15 37.78
N ARG A 664 70.82 37.88 38.01
CA ARG A 664 70.25 36.77 37.24
C ARG A 664 68.88 36.44 37.83
N ASN A 665 67.88 36.28 36.96
CA ASN A 665 66.48 36.05 37.30
C ASN A 665 65.95 37.13 38.25
N TYR A 666 65.99 38.39 37.79
CA TYR A 666 65.41 39.50 38.53
C TYR A 666 63.93 39.22 38.84
N LYS A 667 63.55 39.42 40.11
CA LYS A 667 62.20 39.11 40.64
C LYS A 667 61.53 40.34 41.25
N ASN A 668 61.69 41.50 40.61
CA ASN A 668 61.02 42.74 41.02
C ASN A 668 61.35 43.16 42.46
N ASN A 669 62.60 42.97 42.89
CA ASN A 669 63.03 43.13 44.28
C ASN A 669 64.09 44.23 44.49
N TRP A 670 64.37 45.06 43.48
CA TRP A 670 65.32 46.17 43.64
C TRP A 670 64.63 47.45 44.07
N ASP A 671 65.10 48.03 45.17
CA ASP A 671 64.58 49.20 45.87
C ASP A 671 65.39 50.48 45.60
N GLY A 672 66.25 50.47 44.57
CA GLY A 672 67.10 51.62 44.26
C GLY A 672 68.25 51.82 45.24
N THR A 673 68.71 50.75 45.91
CA THR A 673 69.89 50.77 46.77
C THR A 673 71.10 50.07 46.14
N LEU A 674 72.30 50.45 46.60
CA LEU A 674 73.56 49.77 46.33
C LEU A 674 74.24 49.51 47.69
N ASN A 675 74.49 48.23 48.00
CA ASN A 675 75.06 47.80 49.29
C ASN A 675 74.30 48.34 50.52
N GLY A 676 72.96 48.37 50.45
CA GLY A 676 72.08 48.86 51.51
C GLY A 676 72.01 50.39 51.66
N LYS A 677 72.67 51.16 50.77
CA LYS A 677 72.58 52.63 50.74
C LYS A 677 71.73 53.09 49.57
N ALA A 678 70.84 54.06 49.82
CA ALA A 678 70.01 54.69 48.79
C ALA A 678 70.88 55.34 47.70
N LEU A 679 70.64 54.97 46.44
CA LEU A 679 71.26 55.63 45.29
C LEU A 679 70.63 57.01 45.07
N PRO A 680 71.36 58.05 44.63
CA PRO A 680 70.80 59.40 44.43
C PRO A 680 69.61 59.45 43.47
N THR A 681 68.69 60.39 43.70
CA THR A 681 67.63 60.76 42.75
C THR A 681 68.26 61.16 41.41
N GLY A 682 67.77 60.59 40.31
CA GLY A 682 68.34 60.84 38.99
C GLY A 682 68.01 59.77 37.96
N VAL A 683 68.55 59.95 36.76
CA VAL A 683 68.39 59.01 35.63
C VAL A 683 69.50 57.97 35.66
N TYR A 684 69.09 56.72 35.59
CA TYR A 684 69.87 55.51 35.43
C TYR A 684 69.52 54.87 34.09
N TYR A 685 70.28 53.87 33.67
CA TYR A 685 70.04 53.12 32.44
C TYR A 685 69.92 51.65 32.77
N TYR A 686 68.99 50.95 32.15
CA TYR A 686 68.84 49.50 32.34
C TYR A 686 69.13 48.73 31.06
N MET A 687 69.57 47.49 31.24
CA MET A 687 69.63 46.48 30.19
C MET A 687 69.10 45.16 30.74
N ILE A 688 68.08 44.60 30.11
CA ILE A 688 67.47 43.32 30.45
C ILE A 688 67.67 42.39 29.27
N LYS A 689 68.38 41.30 29.49
CA LYS A 689 68.52 40.20 28.52
C LYS A 689 67.47 39.14 28.85
N LEU A 690 66.63 38.82 27.88
CA LEU A 690 65.57 37.80 27.94
C LEU A 690 66.00 36.54 27.15
N PRO A 691 65.20 35.44 27.20
CA PRO A 691 65.46 34.27 26.37
C PRO A 691 65.48 34.64 24.87
N ASN A 692 66.16 33.85 24.05
CA ASN A 692 66.37 34.10 22.61
C ASN A 692 67.18 35.36 22.26
N ASN A 693 68.05 35.83 23.16
CA ASN A 693 68.90 37.03 22.99
C ASN A 693 68.13 38.35 22.81
N ALA A 694 66.83 38.39 23.15
CA ALA A 694 66.09 39.64 23.14
C ALA A 694 66.62 40.58 24.24
N VAL A 695 67.02 41.79 23.84
CA VAL A 695 67.51 42.81 24.78
C VAL A 695 66.51 43.95 24.85
N LYS A 696 66.10 44.30 26.08
CA LYS A 696 65.34 45.51 26.38
C LYS A 696 66.25 46.48 27.13
N SER A 697 66.40 47.70 26.64
CA SER A 697 67.16 48.75 27.30
C SER A 697 66.40 50.07 27.28
N GLY A 698 66.76 50.97 28.18
CA GLY A 698 66.09 52.26 28.33
C GLY A 698 66.61 53.04 29.53
N SER A 699 66.00 54.19 29.79
CA SER A 699 66.24 54.98 30.99
C SER A 699 65.31 54.57 32.13
N LEU A 700 65.81 54.69 33.36
CA LEU A 700 65.09 54.45 34.60
C LEU A 700 65.34 55.62 35.55
N SER A 701 64.29 56.33 35.95
CA SER A 701 64.39 57.45 36.89
C SER A 701 64.09 56.98 38.30
N ILE A 702 65.02 57.21 39.23
CA ILE A 702 64.74 57.12 40.67
C ILE A 702 64.24 58.48 41.12
N ILE A 703 63.02 58.54 41.64
CA ILE A 703 62.36 59.73 42.17
C ILE A 703 62.12 59.51 43.67
N ARG A 704 62.33 60.50 44.52
CA ARG A 704 62.05 60.41 45.97
C ARG A 704 61.35 61.65 46.47
#